data_AF-A0AAE0VM12-F1
#
_entry.id   AF-A0AAE0VM12-F1
#
_cell.length_a   1.000
_cell.length_b   1.000
_cell.length_c   1.000
_cell.angle_alpha   90.00
_cell.angle_beta   90.00
_cell.angle_gamma   90.00
#
_symmetry.space_group_name_H-M   'P 1'
#
loop_
_entity.id
_entity.type
_entity.pdbx_description
1 polymer ?
#
loop_
_entity_poly.entity_id
_entity_poly.type
_entity_poly.pdbx_seq_one_letter_code
_entity_poly.pdbx_strand_id
1 'polypeptide(L)'
;MLRERDLRVRPSLDDKILTSWNALAVKAYVDASRSLNRADYLETAINQATFILKNVKHEDDRLSRSFKHGEQAKINGFLDDYAFTIEALIHLYQATFNFVWLQEAERLMEYALSHFYDSKTGMFFYTSDIDAPLIARSIEVMDNVLPSSNSVIAKNLFILGMYFEREYYLETAKSMLRKVQDMAKKGAEYYGNWDMLWAWFASEPNMVAIVGEQCVEMRQAFDEHFLPNVFYLGEIEPRETLPLLKNRFVSNQTLIYVWNLFEDEAVYTVTSLTKAIASAVEENLPKRIKLEGEISNYKHHTSGHIYFTLKDNEAQINAVIWRGVAQLLSISLQDGDKVLTEGYVSFFYQSGRYQIICTAISHVGLGALQREYNLLFEKLSRAGYFDERRKRALPKYAERIGIVTSETGAVLQDMLSIFKRRCPSMELLLYASQVQGSHASTDIVQGIKYFNAERSLSKRVDAIVIARGGGSIEDLWAFNTEIVANTVFHSAIPVVSAVGHEVDFSISDYVADIRAGTPSIAAELLAFNSTELKQDLLARVQFIKIATENRINNVKQYVNDIFMARAFSTPSRKIDLLLQKHSFIAEKIYVLTTNKISHYHSSFSELIKRINLLSFQSTLARGFALVSHKEKNVSKSKQISSGDTILIQFSDGKIQAIVE
;
A
#
# COMPACT_ATOMS: atom_id res chain seq x y z
N MET A 1 -5.62 -7.05 -37.71
CA MET A 1 -5.70 -6.57 -36.31
C MET A 1 -5.50 -5.06 -36.18
N LEU A 2 -4.40 -4.47 -36.67
CA LEU A 2 -4.19 -3.01 -36.62
C LEU A 2 -5.24 -2.20 -37.42
N ARG A 3 -5.60 -2.65 -38.64
CA ARG A 3 -6.69 -2.03 -39.45
C ARG A 3 -8.06 -2.01 -38.77
N GLU A 4 -8.39 -3.05 -38.01
CA GLU A 4 -9.63 -3.10 -37.21
C GLU A 4 -9.57 -2.21 -35.96
N ARG A 5 -8.35 -1.90 -35.49
CA ARG A 5 -8.12 -1.01 -34.34
C ARG A 5 -8.30 0.46 -34.74
N ASP A 6 -7.97 0.81 -35.98
CA ASP A 6 -8.14 2.17 -36.53
C ASP A 6 -9.60 2.57 -36.76
N LEU A 7 -10.52 1.60 -36.86
CA LEU A 7 -11.96 1.85 -36.98
C LEU A 7 -12.64 2.18 -35.64
N ARG A 8 -11.93 2.00 -34.51
CA ARG A 8 -12.48 2.29 -33.18
C ARG A 8 -12.50 3.80 -32.94
N VAL A 9 -13.59 4.30 -32.36
CA VAL A 9 -13.65 5.66 -31.82
C VAL A 9 -12.51 5.82 -30.81
N ARG A 10 -11.56 6.70 -31.12
CA ARG A 10 -10.44 6.97 -30.21
C ARG A 10 -10.98 7.62 -28.93
N PRO A 11 -10.43 7.30 -27.75
CA PRO A 11 -10.75 8.05 -26.55
C PRO A 11 -10.49 9.54 -26.82
N SER A 12 -11.29 10.42 -26.21
CA SER A 12 -10.99 11.85 -26.19
C SER A 12 -9.56 12.05 -25.68
N LEU A 13 -8.79 12.90 -26.35
CA LEU A 13 -7.46 13.27 -25.89
C LEU A 13 -7.61 14.15 -24.65
N ASP A 14 -6.97 13.77 -23.55
CA ASP A 14 -6.73 14.71 -22.47
C ASP A 14 -5.61 15.65 -22.93
N ASP A 15 -5.99 16.90 -23.16
CA ASP A 15 -5.13 18.01 -23.59
C ASP A 15 -4.47 18.72 -22.38
N LYS A 16 -4.71 18.24 -21.16
CA LYS A 16 -4.06 18.73 -19.96
C LYS A 16 -2.65 18.16 -19.84
N ILE A 17 -1.68 19.06 -19.73
CA ILE A 17 -0.29 18.72 -19.45
C ILE A 17 -0.12 18.75 -17.93
N LEU A 18 0.10 17.59 -17.30
CA LEU A 18 0.41 17.48 -15.86
C LEU A 18 1.93 17.54 -15.66
N THR A 19 2.39 18.40 -14.75
CA THR A 19 3.82 18.71 -14.58
C THR A 19 4.63 17.49 -14.16
N SER A 20 4.24 16.84 -13.05
CA SER A 20 4.81 15.58 -12.56
C SER A 20 4.89 14.49 -13.64
N TRP A 21 3.83 14.29 -14.43
CA TRP A 21 3.82 13.23 -15.45
C TRP A 21 4.74 13.54 -16.63
N ASN A 22 4.84 14.81 -17.02
CA ASN A 22 5.76 15.23 -18.06
C ASN A 22 7.21 15.17 -17.57
N ALA A 23 7.47 15.48 -16.30
CA ALA A 23 8.79 15.29 -15.71
C ALA A 23 9.22 13.80 -15.67
N LEU A 24 8.32 12.89 -15.30
CA LEU A 24 8.57 11.46 -15.41
C LEU A 24 8.84 11.02 -16.86
N ALA A 25 8.10 11.59 -17.83
CA ALA A 25 8.33 11.34 -19.25
C ALA A 25 9.71 11.84 -19.71
N VAL A 26 10.13 13.04 -19.29
CA VAL A 26 11.47 13.58 -19.56
C VAL A 26 12.54 12.61 -19.07
N LYS A 27 12.47 12.20 -17.79
CA LYS A 27 13.42 11.23 -17.22
C LYS A 27 13.45 9.93 -18.02
N ALA A 28 12.28 9.39 -18.38
CA ALA A 28 12.18 8.16 -19.16
C ALA A 28 12.80 8.31 -20.56
N TYR A 29 12.59 9.44 -21.25
CA TYR A 29 13.22 9.72 -22.54
C TYR A 29 14.74 9.88 -22.43
N VAL A 30 15.25 10.48 -21.34
CA VAL A 30 16.69 10.56 -21.09
C VAL A 30 17.28 9.16 -20.86
N ASP A 31 16.69 8.38 -19.96
CA ASP A 31 17.15 7.03 -19.65
C ASP A 31 17.12 6.13 -20.90
N ALA A 32 16.05 6.23 -21.71
CA ALA A 32 15.92 5.53 -22.98
C ALA A 32 16.92 6.01 -24.03
N SER A 33 17.17 7.32 -24.13
CA SER A 33 18.15 7.88 -25.06
C SER A 33 19.55 7.35 -24.78
N ARG A 34 19.95 7.32 -23.50
CA ARG A 34 21.27 6.84 -23.08
C ARG A 34 21.41 5.34 -23.33
N SER A 35 20.39 4.57 -22.97
CA SER A 35 20.41 3.10 -23.08
C SER A 35 20.30 2.60 -24.53
N LEU A 36 19.58 3.32 -25.39
CA LEU A 36 19.30 2.91 -26.78
C LEU A 36 20.11 3.68 -27.82
N ASN A 37 20.95 4.62 -27.38
CA ASN A 37 21.72 5.54 -28.23
C ASN A 37 20.83 6.29 -29.26
N ARG A 38 19.75 6.92 -28.78
CA ARG A 38 18.72 7.57 -29.61
C ARG A 38 18.65 9.07 -29.38
N ALA A 39 19.35 9.85 -30.22
CA ALA A 39 19.43 11.30 -30.09
C ALA A 39 18.06 12.01 -30.18
N ASP A 40 17.10 11.46 -30.93
CA ASP A 40 15.74 12.00 -31.03
C ASP A 40 14.95 11.89 -29.72
N TYR A 41 15.28 10.91 -28.87
CA TYR A 41 14.69 10.80 -27.52
C TYR A 41 15.26 11.87 -26.59
N LEU A 42 16.58 12.15 -26.67
CA LEU A 42 17.19 13.23 -25.91
C LEU A 42 16.64 14.60 -26.34
N GLU A 43 16.49 14.83 -27.64
CA GLU A 43 15.89 16.07 -28.17
C GLU A 43 14.45 16.25 -27.66
N THR A 44 13.66 15.17 -27.64
CA THR A 44 12.30 15.17 -27.09
C THR A 44 12.31 15.52 -25.59
N ALA A 45 13.22 14.93 -24.80
CA ALA A 45 13.37 15.23 -23.38
C ALA A 45 13.75 16.70 -23.14
N ILE A 46 14.72 17.23 -23.90
CA ILE A 46 15.15 18.63 -23.84
C ILE A 46 13.98 19.57 -24.15
N ASN A 47 13.23 19.29 -25.22
CA ASN A 47 12.08 20.11 -25.61
C ASN A 47 11.00 20.14 -24.52
N GLN A 48 10.71 18.98 -23.90
CA GLN A 48 9.74 18.89 -22.81
C GLN A 48 10.21 19.59 -21.53
N ALA A 49 11.47 19.42 -21.12
CA ALA A 49 12.02 20.11 -19.95
C ALA A 49 12.06 21.63 -20.18
N THR A 50 12.47 22.08 -21.37
CA THR A 50 12.41 23.50 -21.77
C THR A 50 10.98 24.02 -21.69
N PHE A 51 10.00 23.23 -22.13
CA PHE A 51 8.60 23.60 -22.02
C PHE A 51 8.16 23.79 -20.56
N ILE A 52 8.52 22.88 -19.66
CA ILE A 52 8.22 22.99 -18.22
C ILE A 52 8.83 24.27 -17.66
N LEU A 53 10.14 24.50 -17.87
CA LEU A 53 10.84 25.66 -17.33
C LEU A 53 10.33 27.00 -17.91
N LYS A 54 9.88 27.02 -19.16
CA LYS A 54 9.42 28.25 -19.81
C LYS A 54 7.94 28.57 -19.59
N ASN A 55 7.09 27.54 -19.55
CA ASN A 55 5.63 27.74 -19.61
C ASN A 55 4.90 27.29 -18.34
N VAL A 56 5.49 26.40 -17.54
CA VAL A 56 4.86 25.85 -16.32
C VAL A 56 5.44 26.46 -15.05
N LYS A 57 6.75 26.74 -15.07
CA LYS A 57 7.47 27.40 -14.00
C LYS A 57 7.24 28.92 -14.05
N HIS A 58 7.05 29.51 -12.87
CA HIS A 58 6.90 30.95 -12.64
C HIS A 58 8.27 31.60 -12.39
N GLU A 59 8.31 32.93 -12.38
CA GLU A 59 9.53 33.71 -12.09
C GLU A 59 10.06 33.47 -10.67
N ASP A 60 9.17 33.24 -9.70
CA ASP A 60 9.46 32.94 -8.29
C ASP A 60 9.78 31.46 -8.03
N ASP A 61 10.10 30.69 -9.08
CA ASP A 61 10.40 29.25 -9.03
C ASP A 61 9.21 28.36 -8.65
N ARG A 62 8.01 28.92 -8.52
CA ARG A 62 6.79 28.13 -8.36
C ARG A 62 6.50 27.31 -9.62
N LEU A 63 6.02 26.07 -9.46
CA LEU A 63 5.48 25.27 -10.55
C LEU A 63 3.94 25.31 -10.51
N SER A 64 3.29 25.41 -11.66
CA SER A 64 1.85 25.12 -11.77
C SER A 64 1.62 23.61 -11.88
N ARG A 65 0.52 23.09 -11.30
CA ARG A 65 0.19 21.65 -11.38
C ARG A 65 -0.06 21.17 -12.81
N SER A 66 -0.65 22.04 -13.63
CA SER A 66 -0.98 21.70 -15.00
C SER A 66 -0.98 22.90 -15.94
N PHE A 67 -0.85 22.62 -17.23
CA PHE A 67 -0.93 23.59 -18.31
C PHE A 67 -1.93 23.12 -19.36
N LYS A 68 -2.78 24.02 -19.86
CA LYS A 68 -3.79 23.69 -20.88
C LYS A 68 -4.13 24.94 -21.69
N HIS A 69 -4.27 24.79 -23.02
CA HIS A 69 -4.64 25.87 -23.94
C HIS A 69 -3.78 27.15 -23.88
N GLY A 70 -2.47 27.02 -23.62
CA GLY A 70 -1.59 28.17 -23.51
C GLY A 70 -1.61 28.86 -22.14
N GLU A 71 -2.41 28.36 -21.20
CA GLU A 71 -2.58 28.93 -19.87
C GLU A 71 -2.12 27.95 -18.78
N GLN A 72 -1.48 28.51 -17.76
CA GLN A 72 -1.15 27.82 -16.53
C GLN A 72 -2.40 27.62 -15.68
N ALA A 73 -2.53 26.48 -15.02
CA ALA A 73 -3.60 26.28 -14.05
C ALA A 73 -3.38 27.17 -12.81
N LYS A 74 -4.52 27.57 -12.20
CA LYS A 74 -4.56 28.29 -10.92
C LYS A 74 -4.13 27.44 -9.71
N ILE A 75 -3.88 26.16 -9.91
CA ILE A 75 -3.51 25.22 -8.85
C ILE A 75 -1.99 25.16 -8.81
N ASN A 76 -1.43 25.42 -7.63
CA ASN A 76 0.00 25.29 -7.37
C ASN A 76 0.45 23.84 -7.52
N GLY A 77 1.71 23.65 -7.92
CA GLY A 77 2.32 22.33 -8.00
C GLY A 77 2.40 21.69 -6.61
N PHE A 78 2.20 20.39 -6.56
CA PHE A 78 2.42 19.59 -5.37
C PHE A 78 3.87 19.08 -5.33
N LEU A 79 4.29 18.48 -4.22
CA LEU A 79 5.67 18.06 -4.01
C LEU A 79 6.18 17.11 -5.12
N ASP A 80 5.32 16.25 -5.68
CA ASP A 80 5.65 15.36 -6.80
C ASP A 80 6.01 16.12 -8.09
N ASP A 81 5.39 17.28 -8.35
CA ASP A 81 5.74 18.14 -9.49
C ASP A 81 7.18 18.66 -9.35
N TYR A 82 7.59 19.02 -8.14
CA TYR A 82 8.97 19.44 -7.86
C TYR A 82 9.92 18.25 -7.87
N ALA A 83 9.60 17.19 -7.13
CA ALA A 83 10.44 16.01 -6.97
C ALA A 83 10.83 15.39 -8.32
N PHE A 84 9.84 15.17 -9.19
CA PHE A 84 10.09 14.56 -10.49
C PHE A 84 10.75 15.54 -11.46
N THR A 85 10.42 16.83 -11.41
CA THR A 85 11.09 17.84 -12.28
C THR A 85 12.56 17.95 -11.92
N ILE A 86 12.90 18.03 -10.63
CA ILE A 86 14.29 18.08 -10.17
C ILE A 86 15.06 16.81 -10.60
N GLU A 87 14.48 15.62 -10.40
CA GLU A 87 15.12 14.36 -10.81
C GLU A 87 15.35 14.32 -12.33
N ALA A 88 14.36 14.75 -13.12
CA ALA A 88 14.47 14.82 -14.58
C ALA A 88 15.55 15.79 -15.05
N LEU A 89 15.67 16.95 -14.41
CA LEU A 89 16.70 17.95 -14.72
C LEU A 89 18.10 17.46 -14.35
N ILE A 90 18.26 16.76 -13.22
CA ILE A 90 19.52 16.09 -12.86
C ILE A 90 19.90 15.05 -13.91
N HIS A 91 18.96 14.22 -14.35
CA HIS A 91 19.21 13.23 -15.41
C HIS A 91 19.58 13.89 -16.75
N LEU A 92 18.91 14.98 -17.12
CA LEU A 92 19.26 15.77 -18.31
C LEU A 92 20.67 16.35 -18.20
N TYR A 93 21.05 16.89 -17.04
CA TYR A 93 22.42 17.34 -16.81
C TYR A 93 23.42 16.19 -17.02
N GLN A 94 23.19 15.00 -16.44
CA GLN A 94 24.09 13.87 -16.63
C GLN A 94 24.18 13.39 -18.09
N ALA A 95 23.12 13.58 -18.87
CA ALA A 95 23.10 13.21 -20.29
C ALA A 95 23.78 14.26 -21.19
N THR A 96 23.65 15.55 -20.88
CA THR A 96 24.08 16.63 -21.78
C THR A 96 25.27 17.45 -21.27
N PHE A 97 25.61 17.34 -19.99
CA PHE A 97 26.52 18.23 -19.25
C PHE A 97 26.19 19.73 -19.40
N ASN A 98 24.91 20.04 -19.67
CA ASN A 98 24.45 21.42 -19.72
C ASN A 98 24.06 21.86 -18.30
N PHE A 99 24.91 22.69 -17.70
CA PHE A 99 24.77 23.16 -16.33
C PHE A 99 23.44 23.89 -16.04
N VAL A 100 22.77 24.47 -17.05
CA VAL A 100 21.48 25.15 -16.86
C VAL A 100 20.45 24.20 -16.23
N TRP A 101 20.45 22.92 -16.63
CA TRP A 101 19.53 21.94 -16.03
C TRP A 101 19.80 21.73 -14.56
N LEU A 102 21.08 21.63 -14.19
CA LEU A 102 21.47 21.41 -12.80
C LEU A 102 21.22 22.65 -11.92
N GLN A 103 21.44 23.84 -12.47
CA GLN A 103 21.13 25.10 -11.79
C GLN A 103 19.63 25.24 -11.52
N GLU A 104 18.78 24.94 -12.50
CA GLU A 104 17.32 25.00 -12.33
C GLU A 104 16.81 23.90 -11.39
N ALA A 105 17.46 22.73 -11.37
CA ALA A 105 17.18 21.69 -10.38
C ALA A 105 17.47 22.17 -8.94
N GLU A 106 18.58 22.88 -8.73
CA GLU A 106 18.94 23.45 -7.43
C GLU A 106 17.94 24.53 -7.00
N ARG A 107 17.55 25.45 -7.89
CA ARG A 107 16.53 26.47 -7.59
C ARG A 107 15.19 25.88 -7.18
N LEU A 108 14.72 24.87 -7.90
CA LEU A 108 13.48 24.16 -7.56
C LEU A 108 13.59 23.40 -6.24
N MET A 109 14.77 22.87 -5.90
CA MET A 109 15.02 22.24 -4.60
C MET A 109 15.00 23.27 -3.46
N GLU A 110 15.61 24.44 -3.63
CA GLU A 110 15.55 25.53 -2.66
C GLU A 110 14.11 26.03 -2.43
N TYR A 111 13.32 26.12 -3.50
CA TYR A 111 11.88 26.40 -3.40
C TYR A 111 11.14 25.31 -2.62
N ALA A 112 11.38 24.04 -2.93
CA ALA A 112 10.76 22.91 -2.23
C ALA A 112 11.10 22.90 -0.73
N LEU A 113 12.37 23.16 -0.39
CA LEU A 113 12.84 23.30 0.99
C LEU A 113 12.16 24.47 1.72
N SER A 114 11.85 25.56 1.01
CA SER A 114 11.24 26.75 1.62
C SER A 114 9.75 26.56 1.92
N HIS A 115 9.03 25.84 1.07
CA HIS A 115 7.56 25.81 1.08
C HIS A 115 6.92 24.47 1.46
N PHE A 116 7.66 23.37 1.35
CA PHE A 116 7.15 22.02 1.60
C PHE A 116 7.83 21.34 2.78
N TYR A 117 9.10 21.64 3.08
CA TYR A 117 9.82 21.05 4.20
C TYR A 117 9.27 21.50 5.55
N ASP A 118 9.07 20.55 6.46
CA ASP A 118 8.66 20.82 7.83
C ASP A 118 9.75 20.38 8.81
N SER A 119 10.34 21.35 9.51
CA SER A 119 11.43 21.11 10.45
C SER A 119 11.02 20.27 11.66
N LYS A 120 9.73 20.21 12.01
CA LYS A 120 9.22 19.38 13.12
C LYS A 120 9.21 17.90 12.76
N THR A 121 8.63 17.56 11.61
CA THR A 121 8.58 16.19 11.10
C THR A 121 9.84 15.78 10.37
N GLY A 122 10.71 16.72 9.99
CA GLY A 122 11.90 16.51 9.16
C GLY A 122 11.61 15.84 7.83
N MET A 123 10.42 16.08 7.28
CA MET A 123 9.91 15.54 6.02
C MET A 123 9.21 16.65 5.25
N PHE A 124 8.85 16.39 4.00
CA PHE A 124 8.16 17.36 3.14
C PHE A 124 6.66 17.02 3.09
N PHE A 125 5.83 18.03 3.30
CA PHE A 125 4.40 17.92 3.05
C PHE A 125 4.12 17.84 1.54
N TYR A 126 3.02 17.22 1.18
CA TYR A 126 2.61 17.07 -0.22
C TYR A 126 2.12 18.39 -0.86
N THR A 127 1.42 19.22 -0.09
CA THR A 127 0.95 20.56 -0.53
C THR A 127 1.89 21.65 -0.06
N SER A 128 1.84 22.83 -0.68
CA SER A 128 2.66 23.98 -0.28
C SER A 128 2.10 24.66 0.98
N ASP A 129 2.94 25.42 1.69
CA ASP A 129 2.53 26.25 2.83
C ASP A 129 1.84 27.56 2.42
N ILE A 130 1.95 27.95 1.15
CA ILE A 130 1.24 29.10 0.55
C ILE A 130 -0.17 28.75 0.07
N ASP A 131 -0.51 27.46 0.02
CA ASP A 131 -1.86 27.00 -0.34
C ASP A 131 -2.87 27.31 0.76
N ALA A 132 -4.16 27.29 0.40
CA ALA A 132 -5.23 27.47 1.38
C ALA A 132 -5.08 26.43 2.53
N PRO A 133 -5.20 26.85 3.80
CA PRO A 133 -4.89 26.00 4.94
C PRO A 133 -5.81 24.77 4.95
N LEU A 134 -5.20 23.59 4.92
CA LEU A 134 -5.87 22.31 5.07
C LEU A 134 -5.93 21.91 6.55
N ILE A 135 -6.97 21.15 6.94
CA ILE A 135 -7.10 20.59 8.30
C ILE A 135 -5.89 19.72 8.64
N ALA A 136 -5.37 18.97 7.66
CA ALA A 136 -4.15 18.21 7.76
C ALA A 136 -3.45 18.19 6.40
N ARG A 137 -2.13 18.38 6.39
CA ARG A 137 -1.27 18.18 5.22
C ARG A 137 -0.71 16.76 5.27
N SER A 138 -0.78 16.05 4.14
CA SER A 138 -0.24 14.68 4.04
C SER A 138 1.28 14.70 3.81
N ILE A 139 1.95 13.66 4.29
CA ILE A 139 3.34 13.34 3.98
C ILE A 139 3.33 11.98 3.29
N GLU A 140 3.75 11.93 2.04
CA GLU A 140 3.78 10.70 1.27
C GLU A 140 5.17 10.07 1.37
N VAL A 141 5.28 8.92 2.02
CA VAL A 141 6.56 8.21 2.22
C VAL A 141 6.63 6.85 1.53
N MET A 142 5.48 6.27 1.19
CA MET A 142 5.39 4.93 0.61
C MET A 142 5.35 5.05 -0.91
N ASP A 143 6.23 4.33 -1.59
CA ASP A 143 6.18 4.18 -3.04
C ASP A 143 4.93 3.37 -3.43
N ASN A 144 4.23 3.81 -4.47
CA ASN A 144 3.03 3.14 -5.00
C ASN A 144 3.20 2.96 -6.51
N VAL A 145 2.13 3.11 -7.30
CA VAL A 145 2.22 3.14 -8.77
C VAL A 145 3.23 4.21 -9.25
N LEU A 146 3.36 5.29 -8.49
CA LEU A 146 4.41 6.31 -8.65
C LEU A 146 5.32 6.30 -7.42
N PRO A 147 6.61 6.67 -7.57
CA PRO A 147 7.49 6.93 -6.44
C PRO A 147 6.89 7.96 -5.48
N SER A 148 7.12 7.78 -4.18
CA SER A 148 6.80 8.77 -3.17
C SER A 148 7.52 10.09 -3.48
N SER A 149 6.81 11.20 -3.35
CA SER A 149 7.39 12.54 -3.50
C SER A 149 8.54 12.78 -2.51
N ASN A 150 8.45 12.29 -1.27
CA ASN A 150 9.56 12.38 -0.31
C ASN A 150 10.74 11.47 -0.66
N SER A 151 10.50 10.27 -1.21
CA SER A 151 11.57 9.31 -1.57
C SER A 151 12.43 9.86 -2.70
N VAL A 152 11.79 10.48 -3.69
CA VAL A 152 12.49 11.16 -4.79
C VAL A 152 13.18 12.45 -4.32
N ILE A 153 12.54 13.27 -3.47
CA ILE A 153 13.22 14.45 -2.90
C ILE A 153 14.47 14.06 -2.11
N ALA A 154 14.42 13.00 -1.30
CA ALA A 154 15.57 12.56 -0.53
C ALA A 154 16.74 12.11 -1.44
N LYS A 155 16.45 11.40 -2.54
CA LYS A 155 17.44 11.07 -3.57
C LYS A 155 18.01 12.31 -4.26
N ASN A 156 17.16 13.27 -4.61
CA ASN A 156 17.58 14.51 -5.25
C ASN A 156 18.46 15.36 -4.31
N LEU A 157 18.12 15.45 -3.03
CA LEU A 157 18.94 16.09 -2.00
C LEU A 157 20.31 15.41 -1.89
N PHE A 158 20.37 14.08 -1.94
CA PHE A 158 21.64 13.36 -1.99
C PHE A 158 22.47 13.81 -3.19
N ILE A 159 21.94 13.70 -4.41
CA ILE A 159 22.71 14.00 -5.64
C ILE A 159 23.14 15.48 -5.68
N LEU A 160 22.23 16.41 -5.40
CA LEU A 160 22.55 17.84 -5.37
C LEU A 160 23.54 18.17 -4.25
N GLY A 161 23.41 17.52 -3.09
CA GLY A 161 24.35 17.66 -1.98
C GLY A 161 25.76 17.21 -2.35
N MET A 162 25.87 16.13 -3.14
CA MET A 162 27.14 15.69 -3.71
C MET A 162 27.67 16.69 -4.73
N TYR A 163 26.85 17.11 -5.71
CA TYR A 163 27.30 17.97 -6.82
C TYR A 163 27.74 19.37 -6.39
N PHE A 164 27.02 19.95 -5.41
CA PHE A 164 27.27 21.30 -4.91
C PHE A 164 28.02 21.33 -3.57
N GLU A 165 28.48 20.18 -3.07
CA GLU A 165 29.13 20.04 -1.75
C GLU A 165 28.31 20.67 -0.60
N ARG A 166 26.98 20.50 -0.63
CA ARG A 166 26.08 21.05 0.40
C ARG A 166 25.78 20.02 1.48
N GLU A 167 26.52 20.11 2.58
CA GLU A 167 26.36 19.23 3.76
C GLU A 167 24.92 19.21 4.29
N TYR A 168 24.24 20.36 4.30
CA TYR A 168 22.83 20.45 4.71
C TYR A 168 21.90 19.54 3.91
N TYR A 169 22.13 19.38 2.60
CA TYR A 169 21.29 18.50 1.76
C TYR A 169 21.53 17.03 2.09
N LEU A 170 22.79 16.64 2.25
CA LEU A 170 23.18 15.27 2.62
C LEU A 170 22.62 14.88 4.00
N GLU A 171 22.75 15.75 4.99
CA GLU A 171 22.21 15.50 6.33
C GLU A 171 20.68 15.48 6.35
N THR A 172 20.02 16.31 5.54
CA THR A 172 18.55 16.26 5.39
C THR A 172 18.12 14.92 4.78
N ALA A 173 18.75 14.49 3.67
CA ALA A 173 18.45 13.20 3.04
C ALA A 173 18.68 12.02 4.00
N LYS A 174 19.78 12.04 4.76
CA LYS A 174 20.13 11.02 5.76
C LYS A 174 19.13 10.99 6.92
N SER A 175 18.69 12.15 7.39
CA SER A 175 17.66 12.29 8.43
C SER A 175 16.31 11.73 7.96
N MET A 176 15.89 12.05 6.72
CA MET A 176 14.68 11.50 6.11
C MET A 176 14.75 9.97 6.03
N LEU A 177 15.88 9.43 5.56
CA LEU A 177 16.07 7.98 5.45
C LEU A 177 15.96 7.27 6.80
N ARG A 178 16.56 7.82 7.87
CA ARG A 178 16.46 7.25 9.24
C ARG A 178 15.01 7.13 9.72
N LYS A 179 14.11 8.03 9.32
CA LYS A 179 12.70 8.01 9.73
C LYS A 179 11.88 6.92 9.04
N VAL A 180 12.26 6.54 7.83
CA VAL A 180 11.57 5.49 7.06
C VAL A 180 12.20 4.12 7.22
N GLN A 181 13.41 4.04 7.80
CA GLN A 181 14.22 2.82 7.89
C GLN A 181 13.46 1.62 8.48
N ASP A 182 12.70 1.81 9.56
CA ASP A 182 11.96 0.72 10.20
C ASP A 182 10.74 0.28 9.38
N MET A 183 10.15 1.18 8.59
CA MET A 183 9.06 0.85 7.66
C MET A 183 9.61 0.11 6.43
N ALA A 184 10.71 0.60 5.86
CA ALA A 184 11.40 -0.04 4.73
C ALA A 184 11.83 -1.47 5.07
N LYS A 185 12.41 -1.71 6.25
CA LYS A 185 12.75 -3.07 6.74
C LYS A 185 11.56 -4.03 6.82
N LYS A 186 10.34 -3.51 7.04
CA LYS A 186 9.12 -4.31 7.22
C LYS A 186 8.35 -4.56 5.92
N GLY A 187 8.60 -3.79 4.86
CA GLY A 187 7.85 -3.88 3.61
C GLY A 187 8.61 -3.27 2.44
N ALA A 188 9.82 -3.78 2.18
CA ALA A 188 10.77 -3.27 1.19
C ALA A 188 10.15 -3.02 -0.20
N GLU A 189 9.18 -3.84 -0.61
CA GLU A 189 8.46 -3.69 -1.88
C GLU A 189 7.74 -2.34 -2.05
N TYR A 190 7.46 -1.63 -0.95
CA TYR A 190 6.81 -0.33 -0.93
C TYR A 190 7.76 0.85 -0.67
N TYR A 191 9.07 0.60 -0.61
CA TYR A 191 10.09 1.60 -0.26
C TYR A 191 11.32 1.54 -1.18
N GLY A 192 11.18 1.03 -2.41
CA GLY A 192 12.30 0.80 -3.31
C GLY A 192 13.21 2.04 -3.57
N ASN A 193 12.65 3.25 -3.68
CA ASN A 193 13.47 4.47 -3.82
C ASN A 193 14.26 4.80 -2.55
N TRP A 194 13.68 4.52 -1.38
CA TRP A 194 14.38 4.67 -0.11
C TRP A 194 15.47 3.63 0.06
N ASP A 195 15.24 2.40 -0.37
CA ASP A 195 16.25 1.34 -0.34
C ASP A 195 17.42 1.67 -1.29
N MET A 196 17.17 2.29 -2.44
CA MET A 196 18.22 2.83 -3.31
C MET A 196 19.03 3.91 -2.59
N LEU A 197 18.38 4.88 -1.94
CA LEU A 197 19.07 5.92 -1.17
C LEU A 197 19.88 5.31 -0.02
N TRP A 198 19.33 4.29 0.65
CA TRP A 198 20.05 3.56 1.68
C TRP A 198 21.28 2.85 1.11
N ALA A 199 21.16 2.22 -0.06
CA ALA A 199 22.30 1.62 -0.74
C ALA A 199 23.37 2.67 -1.06
N TRP A 200 23.00 3.89 -1.51
CA TRP A 200 23.94 4.97 -1.76
C TRP A 200 24.66 5.46 -0.51
N PHE A 201 24.00 5.52 0.65
CA PHE A 201 24.67 5.84 1.91
C PHE A 201 25.52 4.69 2.48
N ALA A 202 25.22 3.44 2.11
CA ALA A 202 25.95 2.27 2.58
C ALA A 202 27.17 1.95 1.71
N SER A 203 27.05 2.16 0.40
CA SER A 203 28.09 1.99 -0.60
C SER A 203 27.96 3.13 -1.59
N GLU A 204 28.85 4.09 -1.46
CA GLU A 204 28.71 5.35 -2.17
C GLU A 204 28.80 5.21 -3.69
N PRO A 205 27.97 5.97 -4.43
CA PRO A 205 28.08 6.02 -5.87
C PRO A 205 29.42 6.58 -6.31
N ASN A 206 30.04 5.92 -7.29
CA ASN A 206 31.22 6.46 -7.93
C ASN A 206 30.83 7.72 -8.69
N MET A 207 31.58 8.78 -8.46
CA MET A 207 31.38 10.02 -9.16
C MET A 207 32.41 10.13 -10.28
N VAL A 208 31.94 10.29 -11.50
CA VAL A 208 32.78 10.32 -12.71
C VAL A 208 32.67 11.70 -13.33
N ALA A 209 33.66 12.56 -13.13
CA ALA A 209 33.77 13.81 -13.87
C ALA A 209 34.47 13.58 -15.20
N ILE A 210 33.89 14.13 -16.26
CA ILE A 210 34.47 14.13 -17.59
C ILE A 210 34.56 15.60 -18.03
N VAL A 211 35.77 16.11 -18.15
CA VAL A 211 36.03 17.51 -18.49
C VAL A 211 36.83 17.60 -19.78
N GLY A 212 36.51 18.58 -20.62
CA GLY A 212 37.18 18.82 -21.89
C GLY A 212 36.25 18.73 -23.10
N GLU A 213 36.79 19.00 -24.29
CA GLU A 213 36.02 19.19 -25.53
C GLU A 213 35.25 17.94 -25.98
N GLN A 214 35.74 16.74 -25.64
CA GLN A 214 35.09 15.47 -26.00
C GLN A 214 34.32 14.83 -24.83
N CYS A 215 33.96 15.59 -23.80
CA CYS A 215 33.33 15.02 -22.61
C CYS A 215 32.01 14.30 -22.90
N VAL A 216 31.21 14.82 -23.84
CA VAL A 216 29.94 14.23 -24.28
C VAL A 216 30.17 12.90 -25.01
N GLU A 217 31.15 12.84 -25.91
CA GLU A 217 31.51 11.60 -26.65
C GLU A 217 32.01 10.52 -25.68
N MET A 218 32.86 10.91 -24.72
CA MET A 218 33.38 9.99 -23.71
C MET A 218 32.27 9.46 -22.79
N ARG A 219 31.33 10.32 -22.39
CA ARG A 219 30.14 9.91 -21.62
C ARG A 219 29.24 8.95 -22.41
N GLN A 220 29.11 9.13 -23.73
CA GLN A 220 28.41 8.17 -24.60
C GLN A 220 29.08 6.80 -24.62
N ALA A 221 30.42 6.75 -24.65
CA ALA A 221 31.16 5.49 -24.58
C ALA A 221 30.92 4.74 -23.27
N PHE A 222 30.79 5.46 -22.14
CA PHE A 222 30.40 4.85 -20.86
C PHE A 222 28.96 4.31 -20.87
N ASP A 223 28.03 5.01 -21.53
CA ASP A 223 26.63 4.58 -21.64
C ASP A 223 26.45 3.27 -22.44
N GLU A 224 27.45 2.82 -23.22
CA GLU A 224 27.45 1.50 -23.86
C GLU A 224 27.50 0.34 -22.85
N HIS A 225 27.92 0.63 -21.61
CA HIS A 225 28.01 -0.34 -20.53
C HIS A 225 27.04 0.01 -19.40
N PHE A 226 26.35 -0.99 -18.86
CA PHE A 226 25.54 -0.77 -17.67
C PHE A 226 26.44 -0.62 -16.44
N LEU A 227 26.59 0.61 -15.96
CA LEU A 227 27.37 0.96 -14.78
C LEU A 227 26.43 1.34 -13.63
N PRO A 228 26.09 0.39 -12.72
CA PRO A 228 25.26 0.70 -11.57
C PRO A 228 26.02 1.60 -10.59
N ASN A 229 25.31 2.47 -9.87
CA ASN A 229 25.86 3.36 -8.84
C ASN A 229 26.97 4.30 -9.36
N VAL A 230 26.77 4.88 -10.55
CA VAL A 230 27.64 5.92 -11.10
C VAL A 230 26.84 7.20 -11.34
N PHE A 231 27.40 8.33 -10.90
CA PHE A 231 26.88 9.65 -11.23
C PHE A 231 27.88 10.40 -12.09
N TYR A 232 27.39 10.94 -13.20
CA TYR A 232 28.22 11.66 -14.16
C TYR A 232 28.20 13.15 -13.88
N LEU A 233 29.37 13.75 -13.87
CA LEU A 233 29.58 15.19 -13.82
C LEU A 233 30.38 15.56 -15.08
N GLY A 234 30.17 16.74 -15.63
CA GLY A 234 30.99 17.13 -16.76
C GLY A 234 30.94 18.60 -17.09
N GLU A 235 31.97 19.01 -17.81
CA GLU A 235 32.16 20.35 -18.31
C GLU A 235 32.67 20.34 -19.74
N ILE A 236 31.90 21.00 -20.61
CA ILE A 236 32.30 21.27 -22.00
C ILE A 236 33.24 22.49 -22.04
N GLU A 237 33.00 23.47 -21.16
CA GLU A 237 33.76 24.72 -21.05
C GLU A 237 34.08 24.97 -19.57
N PRO A 238 35.23 25.59 -19.23
CA PRO A 238 35.62 25.82 -17.84
C PRO A 238 34.67 26.78 -17.13
N ARG A 239 34.13 26.37 -15.98
CA ARG A 239 33.34 27.19 -15.06
C ARG A 239 33.80 26.91 -13.63
N GLU A 240 33.73 27.95 -12.80
CA GLU A 240 34.10 27.83 -11.38
C GLU A 240 32.91 27.50 -10.48
N THR A 241 31.75 27.15 -11.06
CA THR A 241 30.48 27.04 -10.31
C THR A 241 30.27 25.70 -9.61
N LEU A 242 30.83 24.59 -10.13
CA LEU A 242 30.76 23.30 -9.46
C LEU A 242 32.05 23.07 -8.65
N PRO A 243 31.97 22.99 -7.30
CA PRO A 243 33.15 22.80 -6.46
C PRO A 243 34.03 21.62 -6.89
N LEU A 244 33.39 20.51 -7.26
CA LEU A 244 34.05 19.27 -7.67
C LEU A 244 34.77 19.34 -9.02
N LEU A 245 34.48 20.33 -9.87
CA LEU A 245 35.17 20.55 -11.16
C LEU A 245 36.21 21.65 -11.10
N LYS A 246 36.30 22.37 -9.97
CA LYS A 246 37.20 23.51 -9.83
C LYS A 246 38.65 23.12 -10.11
N ASN A 247 39.30 23.85 -11.00
CA ASN A 247 40.69 23.64 -11.43
C ASN A 247 40.97 22.27 -12.10
N ARG A 248 39.94 21.54 -12.57
CA ARG A 248 40.11 20.24 -13.23
C ARG A 248 40.12 20.32 -14.76
N PHE A 249 39.66 21.43 -15.33
CA PHE A 249 39.66 21.63 -16.78
C PHE A 249 41.08 21.91 -17.31
N VAL A 250 41.51 21.14 -18.32
CA VAL A 250 42.79 21.33 -19.02
C VAL A 250 42.51 21.54 -20.50
N SER A 251 42.98 22.67 -21.05
CA SER A 251 42.78 22.99 -22.46
C SER A 251 43.39 21.93 -23.39
N ASN A 252 42.67 21.58 -24.46
CA ASN A 252 43.04 20.54 -25.45
C ASN A 252 43.18 19.12 -24.90
N GLN A 253 42.63 18.81 -23.71
CA GLN A 253 42.59 17.46 -23.16
C GLN A 253 41.19 17.12 -22.67
N THR A 254 40.79 15.86 -22.85
CA THR A 254 39.62 15.30 -22.18
C THR A 254 40.09 14.42 -21.04
N LEU A 255 39.79 14.81 -19.81
CA LEU A 255 40.21 14.13 -18.60
C LEU A 255 39.00 13.51 -17.89
N ILE A 256 39.23 12.32 -17.31
CA ILE A 256 38.24 11.60 -16.53
C ILE A 256 38.76 11.50 -15.11
N TYR A 257 37.99 12.01 -14.16
CA TYR A 257 38.26 11.89 -12.74
C TYR A 257 37.22 10.97 -12.12
N VAL A 258 37.68 9.96 -11.38
CA VAL A 258 36.81 9.08 -10.61
C VAL A 258 37.11 9.36 -9.15
N TRP A 259 36.08 9.71 -8.37
CA TRP A 259 36.22 9.87 -6.92
C TRP A 259 35.14 9.10 -6.17
N ASN A 260 35.53 8.69 -4.98
CA ASN A 260 34.66 8.25 -3.91
C ASN A 260 34.83 9.26 -2.77
N LEU A 261 33.74 9.87 -2.29
CA LEU A 261 33.80 11.13 -1.51
C LEU A 261 34.41 10.98 -0.11
N PHE A 262 34.67 9.74 0.33
CA PHE A 262 35.19 9.44 1.67
C PHE A 262 36.53 8.68 1.63
N GLU A 263 37.16 8.59 0.45
CA GLU A 263 38.46 7.91 0.27
C GLU A 263 39.65 8.86 0.04
N ASP A 264 39.53 10.14 0.39
CA ASP A 264 40.71 11.01 0.52
C ASP A 264 41.35 10.84 1.91
N GLU A 265 42.69 10.76 1.96
CA GLU A 265 43.49 10.89 3.18
C GLU A 265 43.22 12.26 3.81
N ALA A 266 42.15 12.37 4.58
CA ALA A 266 41.72 13.63 5.19
C ALA A 266 42.82 14.14 6.12
N VAL A 267 43.41 15.29 5.76
CA VAL A 267 44.31 16.03 6.65
C VAL A 267 43.45 16.66 7.75
N TYR A 268 43.31 15.95 8.86
CA TYR A 268 42.59 16.49 10.00
C TYR A 268 43.43 17.54 10.72
N THR A 269 42.83 18.70 11.02
CA THR A 269 43.33 19.58 12.07
C THR A 269 43.22 18.86 13.42
N VAL A 270 44.08 19.19 14.39
CA VAL A 270 43.99 18.60 15.74
C VAL A 270 42.57 18.74 16.33
N THR A 271 41.92 19.88 16.11
CA THR A 271 40.55 20.14 16.56
C THR A 271 39.53 19.26 15.84
N SER A 272 39.61 19.12 14.51
CA SER A 272 38.65 18.30 13.75
C SER A 272 38.83 16.82 14.03
N LEU A 273 40.07 16.33 14.17
CA LEU A 273 40.35 14.95 14.58
C LEU A 273 39.78 14.66 15.97
N THR A 274 40.05 15.54 16.93
CA THR A 274 39.63 15.33 18.33
C THR A 274 38.11 15.39 18.47
N LYS A 275 37.42 16.26 17.69
CA LYS A 275 35.96 16.28 17.62
C LYS A 275 35.37 15.04 16.95
N ALA A 276 36.00 14.55 15.87
CA ALA A 276 35.58 13.33 15.20
C ALA A 276 35.71 12.10 16.11
N ILE A 277 36.81 11.99 16.86
CA ILE A 277 37.01 10.95 17.87
C ILE A 277 35.96 11.06 18.97
N ALA A 278 35.68 12.27 19.47
CA ALA A 278 34.63 12.49 20.46
C ALA A 278 33.26 12.02 19.96
N SER A 279 32.86 12.42 18.74
CA SER A 279 31.58 12.01 18.13
C SER A 279 31.52 10.50 17.92
N ALA A 280 32.58 9.89 17.37
CA ALA A 280 32.61 8.45 17.13
C ALA A 280 32.50 7.63 18.42
N VAL A 281 33.16 8.07 19.51
CA VAL A 281 33.08 7.42 20.82
C VAL A 281 31.70 7.62 21.44
N GLU A 282 31.12 8.82 21.36
CA GLU A 282 29.81 9.13 21.95
C GLU A 282 28.63 8.52 21.17
N GLU A 283 28.76 8.33 19.85
CA GLU A 283 27.74 7.72 18.99
C GLU A 283 27.74 6.19 19.03
N ASN A 284 28.91 5.56 19.08
CA ASN A 284 29.01 4.10 19.03
C ASN A 284 28.96 3.42 20.40
N LEU A 285 29.14 4.16 21.49
CA LEU A 285 29.00 3.62 22.84
C LEU A 285 27.57 3.80 23.37
N PRO A 286 27.06 2.85 24.17
CA PRO A 286 25.77 3.00 24.81
C PRO A 286 25.72 4.26 25.66
N LYS A 287 24.61 4.99 25.63
CA LYS A 287 24.36 6.15 26.52
C LYS A 287 24.35 5.79 28.02
N ARG A 288 24.38 4.51 28.35
CA ARG A 288 24.41 3.97 29.71
C ARG A 288 25.32 2.74 29.73
N ILE A 289 26.47 2.86 30.37
CA ILE A 289 27.51 1.84 30.47
C ILE A 289 27.68 1.50 31.95
N LYS A 290 27.83 0.21 32.23
CA LYS A 290 28.19 -0.29 33.56
C LYS A 290 29.64 -0.75 33.55
N LEU A 291 30.46 -0.26 34.47
CA LEU A 291 31.87 -0.65 34.63
C LEU A 291 32.12 -1.19 36.03
N GLU A 292 32.72 -2.37 36.11
CA GLU A 292 33.22 -2.94 37.37
C GLU A 292 34.72 -2.64 37.48
N GLY A 293 35.15 -2.14 38.64
CA GLY A 293 36.56 -1.92 38.89
C GLY A 293 36.84 -1.52 40.32
N GLU A 294 38.12 -1.43 40.65
CA GLU A 294 38.59 -0.94 41.95
C GLU A 294 38.82 0.57 41.87
N ILE A 295 38.37 1.29 42.90
CA ILE A 295 38.61 2.72 43.03
C ILE A 295 40.08 2.97 43.42
N SER A 296 40.71 3.91 42.75
CA SER A 296 42.01 4.45 43.11
C SER A 296 42.06 5.97 42.91
N ASN A 297 42.98 6.66 43.60
CA ASN A 297 43.15 8.11 43.51
C ASN A 297 41.88 8.91 43.83
N TYR A 298 41.07 8.43 44.78
CA TYR A 298 39.83 9.06 45.21
C TYR A 298 40.09 10.48 45.76
N LYS A 299 39.37 11.46 45.19
CA LYS A 299 39.42 12.87 45.61
C LYS A 299 38.04 13.49 45.62
N HIS A 300 37.61 13.94 46.79
CA HIS A 300 36.44 14.79 46.95
C HIS A 300 36.86 16.26 46.85
N HIS A 301 36.50 16.92 45.74
CA HIS A 301 36.90 18.30 45.48
C HIS A 301 36.06 19.31 46.26
N THR A 302 36.61 20.51 46.53
CA THR A 302 35.92 21.59 47.26
C THR A 302 34.66 22.11 46.56
N SER A 303 34.55 21.89 45.24
CA SER A 303 33.35 22.19 44.44
C SER A 303 32.20 21.19 44.65
N GLY A 304 32.41 20.11 45.40
CA GLY A 304 31.44 19.05 45.63
C GLY A 304 31.38 17.99 44.54
N HIS A 305 32.37 17.93 43.64
CA HIS A 305 32.54 16.84 42.67
C HIS A 305 33.47 15.77 43.22
N ILE A 306 33.23 14.51 42.84
CA ILE A 306 34.09 13.38 43.20
C ILE A 306 34.84 12.97 41.94
N TYR A 307 36.17 12.91 42.04
CA TYR A 307 37.06 12.43 41.00
C TYR A 307 37.77 11.17 41.51
N PHE A 308 37.83 10.13 40.69
CA PHE A 308 38.58 8.91 40.99
C PHE A 308 39.00 8.21 39.71
N THR A 309 39.89 7.23 39.81
CA THR A 309 40.29 6.35 38.71
C THR A 309 39.72 4.97 38.97
N LEU A 310 38.97 4.45 38.01
CA LEU A 310 38.46 3.09 38.02
C LEU A 310 39.46 2.19 37.27
N LYS A 311 40.00 1.17 37.94
CA LYS A 311 40.99 0.26 37.37
C LYS A 311 40.54 -1.21 37.42
N ASP A 312 40.98 -1.99 36.45
CA ASP A 312 40.98 -3.44 36.47
C ASP A 312 42.43 -3.96 36.36
N ASN A 313 42.63 -5.23 35.98
CA ASN A 313 43.95 -5.84 35.89
C ASN A 313 44.79 -5.34 34.70
N GLU A 314 44.17 -4.76 33.68
CA GLU A 314 44.82 -4.42 32.40
C GLU A 314 44.71 -2.93 32.05
N ALA A 315 43.64 -2.25 32.50
CA ALA A 315 43.29 -0.90 32.08
C ALA A 315 42.79 -0.03 33.24
N GLN A 316 42.78 1.28 33.00
CA GLN A 316 42.23 2.28 33.92
C GLN A 316 41.51 3.40 33.17
N ILE A 317 40.48 3.97 33.78
CA ILE A 317 39.71 5.09 33.25
C ILE A 317 39.42 6.13 34.34
N ASN A 318 39.47 7.42 33.96
CA ASN A 318 39.08 8.50 34.87
C ASN A 318 37.56 8.55 35.02
N ALA A 319 37.09 8.67 36.24
CA ALA A 319 35.68 8.72 36.59
C ALA A 319 35.36 10.02 37.35
N VAL A 320 34.20 10.60 37.02
CA VAL A 320 33.71 11.84 37.63
C VAL A 320 32.26 11.66 38.07
N ILE A 321 31.96 12.06 39.30
CA ILE A 321 30.59 12.21 39.79
C ILE A 321 30.35 13.71 40.03
N TRP A 322 29.41 14.28 39.28
CA TRP A 322 29.03 15.68 39.44
C TRP A 322 28.28 15.93 40.74
N ARG A 323 28.30 17.17 41.24
CA ARG A 323 27.81 17.55 42.57
C ARG A 323 26.37 17.13 42.82
N GLY A 324 25.50 17.30 41.82
CA GLY A 324 24.08 16.92 41.94
C GLY A 324 23.88 15.43 42.22
N VAL A 325 24.70 14.57 41.61
CA VAL A 325 24.66 13.11 41.84
C VAL A 325 25.40 12.76 43.13
N ALA A 326 26.54 13.41 43.40
CA ALA A 326 27.35 13.16 44.59
C ALA A 326 26.58 13.40 45.90
N GLN A 327 25.70 14.39 45.94
CA GLN A 327 24.86 14.71 47.10
C GLN A 327 23.75 13.68 47.36
N LEU A 328 23.37 12.89 46.36
CA LEU A 328 22.33 11.87 46.46
C LEU A 328 22.90 10.48 46.80
N LEU A 329 24.23 10.35 46.83
CA LEU A 329 24.87 9.09 47.16
C LEU A 329 24.71 8.77 48.63
N SER A 330 24.05 7.65 48.91
CA SER A 330 23.92 7.07 50.26
C SER A 330 25.10 6.16 50.62
N ILE A 331 26.09 6.02 49.73
CA ILE A 331 27.22 5.10 49.89
C ILE A 331 28.51 5.87 50.19
N SER A 332 29.33 5.35 51.10
CA SER A 332 30.69 5.85 51.33
C SER A 332 31.67 5.16 50.38
N LEU A 333 32.56 5.92 49.75
CA LEU A 333 33.56 5.47 48.78
C LEU A 333 34.96 5.79 49.31
N GLN A 334 35.89 4.85 49.15
CA GLN A 334 37.29 4.95 49.52
C GLN A 334 38.18 4.27 48.47
N ASP A 335 39.48 4.58 48.50
CA ASP A 335 40.45 3.85 47.68
C ASP A 335 40.52 2.38 48.08
N GLY A 336 40.54 1.49 47.10
CA GLY A 336 40.49 0.03 47.28
C GLY A 336 39.08 -0.57 47.25
N ASP A 337 38.04 0.25 47.22
CA ASP A 337 36.66 -0.24 47.08
C ASP A 337 36.44 -0.83 45.69
N LYS A 338 35.89 -2.05 45.65
CA LYS A 338 35.44 -2.66 44.40
C LYS A 338 34.01 -2.23 44.12
N VAL A 339 33.78 -1.56 43.01
CA VAL A 339 32.51 -0.89 42.71
C VAL A 339 32.00 -1.21 41.31
N LEU A 340 30.69 -1.26 41.17
CA LEU A 340 29.98 -1.23 39.89
C LEU A 340 29.48 0.20 39.68
N THR A 341 30.08 0.90 38.72
CA THR A 341 29.68 2.24 38.31
C THR A 341 28.74 2.16 37.11
N GLU A 342 27.82 3.10 37.02
CA GLU A 342 26.93 3.27 35.88
C GLU A 342 26.98 4.73 35.43
N GLY A 343 27.07 4.95 34.12
CA GLY A 343 27.31 6.27 33.57
C GLY A 343 27.40 6.30 32.07
N TYR A 344 27.96 7.37 31.52
CA TYR A 344 28.24 7.49 30.10
C TYR A 344 29.68 7.99 29.89
N VAL A 345 30.30 7.52 28.81
CA VAL A 345 31.62 8.00 28.41
C VAL A 345 31.46 9.39 27.84
N SER A 346 32.35 10.30 28.26
CA SER A 346 32.42 11.66 27.78
C SER A 346 33.86 11.95 27.37
N PHE A 347 34.01 12.62 26.22
CA PHE A 347 35.32 12.96 25.70
C PHE A 347 35.60 14.46 25.90
N PHE A 348 36.60 14.79 26.72
CA PHE A 348 36.96 16.19 26.95
C PHE A 348 37.89 16.70 25.85
N TYR A 349 37.29 17.21 24.77
CA TYR A 349 37.97 17.58 23.53
C TYR A 349 39.12 18.60 23.69
N GLN A 350 39.10 19.45 24.72
CA GLN A 350 40.18 20.41 24.98
C GLN A 350 41.49 19.74 25.43
N SER A 351 41.42 18.53 26.00
CA SER A 351 42.58 17.80 26.52
C SER A 351 42.83 16.44 25.87
N GLY A 352 41.95 16.01 24.96
CA GLY A 352 42.05 14.70 24.31
C GLY A 352 41.86 13.51 25.26
N ARG A 353 41.27 13.72 26.44
CA ARG A 353 41.06 12.67 27.45
C ARG A 353 39.61 12.20 27.47
N TYR A 354 39.43 10.89 27.45
CA TYR A 354 38.13 10.27 27.72
C TYR A 354 37.99 9.97 29.21
N GLN A 355 36.76 10.09 29.71
CA GLN A 355 36.39 9.85 31.10
C GLN A 355 34.98 9.27 31.16
N ILE A 356 34.63 8.61 32.26
CA ILE A 356 33.26 8.19 32.53
C ILE A 356 32.60 9.16 33.51
N ILE A 357 31.44 9.69 33.13
CA ILE A 357 30.58 10.45 34.02
C ILE A 357 29.63 9.47 34.69
N CYS A 358 29.85 9.23 35.98
CA CYS A 358 29.08 8.27 36.77
C CYS A 358 27.79 8.92 37.27
N THR A 359 26.66 8.31 36.92
CA THR A 359 25.31 8.70 37.37
C THR A 359 24.82 7.81 38.52
N ALA A 360 25.35 6.60 38.68
CA ALA A 360 25.14 5.74 39.84
C ALA A 360 26.40 4.92 40.15
N ILE A 361 26.55 4.49 41.41
CA ILE A 361 27.67 3.66 41.86
C ILE A 361 27.22 2.78 43.03
N SER A 362 27.70 1.54 43.08
CA SER A 362 27.38 0.55 44.12
C SER A 362 28.59 -0.32 44.45
N HIS A 363 28.71 -0.80 45.69
CA HIS A 363 29.76 -1.73 46.11
C HIS A 363 29.55 -3.13 45.50
N VAL A 364 30.63 -3.78 45.08
CA VAL A 364 30.62 -5.17 44.61
C VAL A 364 30.56 -6.11 45.82
N GLY A 365 29.36 -6.18 46.43
CA GLY A 365 28.97 -7.11 47.50
C GLY A 365 27.62 -7.81 47.24
N LEU A 366 26.92 -7.43 46.17
CA LEU A 366 25.64 -8.00 45.68
C LEU A 366 25.79 -9.37 44.98
N GLY A 367 27.01 -9.91 44.86
CA GLY A 367 27.30 -11.13 44.08
C GLY A 367 26.75 -12.44 44.65
N ALA A 368 26.34 -12.49 45.93
CA ALA A 368 25.78 -13.70 46.53
C ALA A 368 24.36 -14.01 46.03
N LEU A 369 23.46 -13.02 46.07
CA LEU A 369 22.09 -13.15 45.54
C LEU A 369 22.10 -13.36 44.02
N GLN A 370 22.99 -12.67 43.29
CA GLN A 370 23.12 -12.88 41.85
C GLN A 370 23.61 -14.31 41.52
N ARG A 371 24.53 -14.86 42.33
CA ARG A 371 24.97 -16.25 42.19
C ARG A 371 23.85 -17.24 42.48
N GLU A 372 23.07 -17.02 43.55
CA GLU A 372 21.90 -17.85 43.87
C GLU A 372 20.84 -17.81 42.77
N TYR A 373 20.58 -16.63 42.21
CA TYR A 373 19.70 -16.45 41.06
C TYR A 373 20.18 -17.24 39.84
N ASN A 374 21.46 -17.09 39.46
CA ASN A 374 22.03 -17.80 38.30
C ASN A 374 21.98 -19.33 38.48
N LEU A 375 22.30 -19.83 39.69
CA LEU A 375 22.22 -21.26 40.01
C LEU A 375 20.79 -21.79 39.89
N LEU A 376 19.81 -21.06 40.42
CA LEU A 376 18.39 -21.44 40.33
C LEU A 376 17.88 -21.37 38.88
N PHE A 377 18.28 -20.34 38.12
CA PHE A 377 17.95 -20.17 36.72
C PHE A 377 18.45 -21.35 35.88
N GLU A 378 19.71 -21.74 36.03
CA GLU A 378 20.28 -22.90 35.34
C GLU A 378 19.57 -24.20 35.72
N LYS A 379 19.30 -24.41 37.02
CA LYS A 379 18.60 -25.60 37.53
C LYS A 379 17.20 -25.75 36.90
N LEU A 380 16.41 -24.68 36.89
CA LEU A 380 15.03 -24.70 36.36
C LEU A 380 14.99 -24.75 34.83
N SER A 381 15.94 -24.07 34.17
CA SER A 381 16.09 -24.13 32.72
C SER A 381 16.35 -25.57 32.25
N ARG A 382 17.28 -26.28 32.89
CA ARG A 382 17.56 -27.71 32.61
C ARG A 382 16.37 -28.62 32.90
N ALA A 383 15.56 -28.28 33.91
CA ALA A 383 14.34 -29.02 34.23
C ALA A 383 13.17 -28.71 33.28
N GLY A 384 13.36 -27.82 32.28
CA GLY A 384 12.33 -27.49 31.28
C GLY A 384 11.24 -26.55 31.76
N TYR A 385 11.44 -25.86 32.89
CA TYR A 385 10.42 -24.97 33.46
C TYR A 385 10.08 -23.76 32.57
N PHE A 386 10.99 -23.40 31.66
CA PHE A 386 10.88 -22.23 30.79
C PHE A 386 10.45 -22.58 29.35
N ASP A 387 10.13 -23.84 29.04
CA ASP A 387 9.78 -24.26 27.68
C ASP A 387 8.50 -23.54 27.19
N GLU A 388 8.55 -22.89 26.03
CA GLU A 388 7.40 -22.19 25.45
C GLU A 388 6.22 -23.14 25.16
N ARG A 389 6.49 -24.43 24.88
CA ARG A 389 5.44 -25.41 24.55
C ARG A 389 4.47 -25.70 25.70
N ARG A 390 4.86 -25.43 26.95
CA ARG A 390 4.00 -25.64 28.12
C ARG A 390 3.11 -24.43 28.43
N LYS A 391 3.47 -23.24 27.93
CA LYS A 391 2.81 -21.99 28.31
C LYS A 391 1.42 -21.95 27.71
N ARG A 392 0.42 -21.67 28.55
CA ARG A 392 -0.99 -21.65 28.16
C ARG A 392 -1.37 -20.28 27.61
N ALA A 393 -2.15 -20.26 26.53
CA ALA A 393 -2.72 -19.02 26.02
C ALA A 393 -3.73 -18.41 27.01
N LEU A 394 -3.76 -17.09 27.11
CA LEU A 394 -4.77 -16.41 27.90
C LEU A 394 -6.16 -16.51 27.25
N PRO A 395 -7.23 -16.61 28.05
CA PRO A 395 -8.60 -16.53 27.57
C PRO A 395 -8.86 -15.19 26.88
N LYS A 396 -9.41 -15.23 25.66
CA LYS A 396 -9.72 -14.02 24.87
C LYS A 396 -10.75 -13.10 25.55
N TYR A 397 -11.68 -13.70 26.29
CA TYR A 397 -12.72 -13.01 27.04
C TYR A 397 -12.77 -13.59 28.46
N ALA A 398 -11.84 -13.17 29.32
CA ALA A 398 -11.87 -13.56 30.72
C ALA A 398 -13.03 -12.87 31.45
N GLU A 399 -13.81 -13.62 32.22
CA GLU A 399 -14.88 -13.07 33.05
C GLU A 399 -14.38 -12.80 34.47
N ARG A 400 -13.50 -13.66 34.99
CA ARG A 400 -13.00 -13.60 36.37
C ARG A 400 -11.49 -13.69 36.45
N ILE A 401 -10.86 -12.74 37.13
CA ILE A 401 -9.40 -12.73 37.33
C ILE A 401 -9.07 -12.84 38.81
N GLY A 402 -8.19 -13.79 39.15
CA GLY A 402 -7.60 -13.90 40.48
C GLY A 402 -6.36 -13.01 40.59
N ILE A 403 -6.27 -12.16 41.61
CA ILE A 403 -5.14 -11.27 41.82
C ILE A 403 -4.46 -11.65 43.13
N VAL A 404 -3.18 -11.95 43.10
CA VAL A 404 -2.33 -12.21 44.27
C VAL A 404 -1.36 -11.04 44.43
N THR A 405 -1.70 -10.12 45.33
CA THR A 405 -0.89 -8.93 45.64
C THR A 405 -1.24 -8.38 47.02
N SER A 406 -0.60 -7.30 47.45
CA SER A 406 -0.92 -6.66 48.73
C SER A 406 -2.24 -5.87 48.65
N GLU A 407 -3.04 -5.93 49.70
CA GLU A 407 -4.35 -5.23 49.77
C GLU A 407 -4.21 -3.69 49.76
N THR A 408 -3.13 -3.17 50.34
CA THR A 408 -2.87 -1.73 50.51
C THR A 408 -1.95 -1.12 49.43
N GLY A 409 -1.53 -1.91 48.43
CA GLY A 409 -0.57 -1.46 47.42
C GLY A 409 -1.16 -0.62 46.28
N ALA A 410 -0.41 0.38 45.79
CA ALA A 410 -0.75 1.16 44.60
C ALA A 410 -1.01 0.28 43.37
N VAL A 411 -0.29 -0.85 43.28
CA VAL A 411 -0.41 -1.89 42.25
C VAL A 411 -1.85 -2.36 42.03
N LEU A 412 -2.58 -2.63 43.12
CA LEU A 412 -3.96 -3.08 43.03
C LEU A 412 -4.86 -1.98 42.46
N GLN A 413 -4.68 -0.73 42.89
CA GLN A 413 -5.45 0.41 42.41
C GLN A 413 -5.20 0.70 40.93
N ASP A 414 -3.96 0.57 40.48
CA ASP A 414 -3.58 0.74 39.07
C ASP A 414 -4.28 -0.29 38.17
N MET A 415 -4.24 -1.56 38.56
CA MET A 415 -4.96 -2.63 37.85
C MET A 415 -6.47 -2.41 37.86
N LEU A 416 -7.04 -2.05 39.02
CA LEU A 416 -8.47 -1.77 39.17
C LEU A 416 -8.95 -0.65 38.24
N SER A 417 -8.15 0.41 38.10
CA SER A 417 -8.45 1.54 37.20
C SER A 417 -8.55 1.08 35.74
N ILE A 418 -7.62 0.23 35.29
CA ILE A 418 -7.58 -0.29 33.92
C ILE A 418 -8.75 -1.23 33.66
N PHE A 419 -9.02 -2.18 34.57
CA PHE A 419 -10.16 -3.08 34.43
C PHE A 419 -11.48 -2.32 34.39
N LYS A 420 -11.70 -1.35 35.30
CA LYS A 420 -12.91 -0.51 35.29
C LYS A 420 -13.08 0.29 34.01
N ARG A 421 -11.99 0.74 33.39
CA ARG A 421 -12.03 1.52 32.14
C ARG A 421 -12.30 0.64 30.91
N ARG A 422 -11.64 -0.53 30.81
CA ARG A 422 -11.68 -1.38 29.60
C ARG A 422 -12.78 -2.44 29.64
N CYS A 423 -13.01 -3.05 30.80
CA CYS A 423 -14.00 -4.10 31.01
C CYS A 423 -14.69 -3.96 32.39
N PRO A 424 -15.66 -3.03 32.52
CA PRO A 424 -16.35 -2.79 33.80
C PRO A 424 -17.11 -4.00 34.36
N SER A 425 -17.43 -4.98 33.52
CA SER A 425 -18.18 -6.19 33.90
C SER A 425 -17.31 -7.33 34.43
N MET A 426 -15.98 -7.18 34.43
CA MET A 426 -15.06 -8.22 34.88
C MET A 426 -15.07 -8.33 36.42
N GLU A 427 -15.17 -9.55 36.94
CA GLU A 427 -15.07 -9.81 38.38
C GLU A 427 -13.61 -10.04 38.78
N LEU A 428 -13.16 -9.33 39.81
CA LEU A 428 -11.79 -9.40 40.30
C LEU A 428 -11.78 -9.98 41.71
N LEU A 429 -11.09 -11.10 41.90
CA LEU A 429 -10.97 -11.80 43.17
C LEU A 429 -9.57 -11.57 43.74
N LEU A 430 -9.46 -10.79 44.81
CA LEU A 430 -8.19 -10.53 45.49
C LEU A 430 -7.89 -11.61 46.52
N TYR A 431 -6.69 -12.18 46.44
CA TYR A 431 -6.04 -12.88 47.55
C TYR A 431 -4.95 -11.95 48.12
N ALA A 432 -5.17 -11.41 49.31
CA ALA A 432 -4.22 -10.53 49.97
C ALA A 432 -2.98 -11.33 50.39
N SER A 433 -1.83 -11.02 49.80
CA SER A 433 -0.55 -11.70 50.03
C SER A 433 0.51 -10.71 50.47
N GLN A 434 1.40 -11.11 51.39
CA GLN A 434 2.67 -10.40 51.54
C GLN A 434 3.49 -10.62 50.27
N VAL A 435 3.90 -9.54 49.61
CA VAL A 435 4.69 -9.57 48.34
C VAL A 435 6.15 -9.19 48.54
N GLN A 436 6.55 -8.94 49.79
CA GLN A 436 7.91 -8.60 50.23
C GLN A 436 8.17 -9.14 51.63
N GLY A 437 9.43 -9.38 51.97
CA GLY A 437 9.84 -9.94 53.26
C GLY A 437 9.96 -11.46 53.26
N SER A 438 10.38 -12.02 54.40
CA SER A 438 10.78 -13.43 54.55
C SER A 438 9.65 -14.45 54.39
N HIS A 439 8.37 -14.03 54.45
CA HIS A 439 7.20 -14.91 54.30
C HIS A 439 6.44 -14.69 52.99
N ALA A 440 6.92 -13.79 52.13
CA ALA A 440 6.22 -13.45 50.91
C ALA A 440 6.15 -14.61 49.90
N SER A 441 7.22 -15.39 49.76
CA SER A 441 7.24 -16.54 48.85
C SER A 441 6.22 -17.62 49.25
N THR A 442 6.00 -17.84 50.55
CA THR A 442 4.99 -18.78 51.04
C THR A 442 3.57 -18.27 50.84
N ASP A 443 3.31 -16.98 51.05
CA ASP A 443 1.98 -16.39 50.87
C ASP A 443 1.55 -16.39 49.39
N ILE A 444 2.47 -16.06 48.48
CA ILE A 444 2.22 -16.09 47.03
C ILE A 444 1.83 -17.51 46.60
N VAL A 445 2.55 -18.52 47.10
CA VAL A 445 2.25 -19.93 46.83
C VAL A 445 0.85 -20.31 47.33
N GLN A 446 0.45 -19.84 48.51
CA GLN A 446 -0.90 -20.10 49.02
C GLN A 446 -1.98 -19.42 48.18
N GLY A 447 -1.75 -18.19 47.71
CA GLY A 447 -2.67 -17.49 46.82
C GLY A 447 -2.89 -18.24 45.50
N ILE A 448 -1.82 -18.71 44.86
CA ILE A 448 -1.93 -19.50 43.62
C ILE A 448 -2.66 -20.84 43.88
N LYS A 449 -2.35 -21.51 44.99
CA LYS A 449 -3.00 -22.78 45.37
C LYS A 449 -4.47 -22.59 45.71
N TYR A 450 -4.84 -21.49 46.36
CA TYR A 450 -6.22 -21.15 46.68
C TYR A 450 -7.08 -21.11 45.42
N PHE A 451 -6.65 -20.37 44.39
CA PHE A 451 -7.39 -20.28 43.12
C PHE A 451 -7.43 -21.60 42.34
N ASN A 452 -6.36 -22.41 42.42
CA ASN A 452 -6.33 -23.73 41.77
C ASN A 452 -7.19 -24.79 42.49
N ALA A 453 -7.34 -24.68 43.82
CA ALA A 453 -8.12 -25.62 44.62
C ALA A 453 -9.62 -25.29 44.64
N GLU A 454 -9.99 -24.05 44.33
CA GLU A 454 -11.38 -23.59 44.32
C GLU A 454 -12.17 -24.28 43.19
N ARG A 455 -13.19 -25.06 43.58
CA ARG A 455 -14.03 -25.83 42.66
C ARG A 455 -15.44 -25.25 42.53
N SER A 456 -15.81 -24.26 43.33
CA SER A 456 -17.10 -23.58 43.19
C SER A 456 -17.18 -22.82 41.86
N LEU A 457 -18.23 -23.09 41.07
CA LEU A 457 -18.47 -22.38 39.80
C LEU A 457 -18.49 -20.86 39.95
N SER A 458 -18.93 -20.35 41.11
CA SER A 458 -19.03 -18.91 41.39
C SER A 458 -17.70 -18.23 41.74
N LYS A 459 -16.63 -18.98 41.99
CA LYS A 459 -15.32 -18.43 42.40
C LYS A 459 -14.16 -18.91 41.52
N ARG A 460 -14.47 -19.63 40.44
CA ARG A 460 -13.48 -20.10 39.48
C ARG A 460 -12.94 -18.92 38.66
N VAL A 461 -11.63 -18.76 38.65
CA VAL A 461 -10.95 -17.71 37.88
C VAL A 461 -10.43 -18.26 36.55
N ASP A 462 -10.42 -17.41 35.53
CA ASP A 462 -9.96 -17.72 34.18
C ASP A 462 -8.45 -17.53 34.01
N ALA A 463 -7.87 -16.61 34.79
CA ALA A 463 -6.43 -16.40 34.90
C ALA A 463 -6.06 -15.87 36.30
N ILE A 464 -4.80 -16.09 36.70
CA ILE A 464 -4.23 -15.59 37.95
C ILE A 464 -3.13 -14.58 37.63
N VAL A 465 -3.14 -13.43 38.30
CA VAL A 465 -2.08 -12.42 38.24
C VAL A 465 -1.31 -12.41 39.53
N ILE A 466 0.01 -12.61 39.46
CA ILE A 466 0.93 -12.30 40.56
C ILE A 466 1.58 -10.95 40.25
N ALA A 467 1.42 -9.98 41.15
CA ALA A 467 1.84 -8.60 40.87
C ALA A 467 2.52 -7.94 42.06
N ARG A 468 3.54 -7.15 41.75
CA ARG A 468 4.21 -6.26 42.69
C ARG A 468 4.72 -5.02 41.94
N GLY A 469 4.84 -3.89 42.64
CA GLY A 469 5.49 -2.69 42.12
C GLY A 469 7.01 -2.81 42.16
N GLY A 470 7.69 -1.77 41.69
CA GLY A 470 9.16 -1.68 41.72
C GLY A 470 9.74 -1.82 43.13
N GLY A 471 10.99 -2.27 43.21
CA GLY A 471 11.70 -2.49 44.45
C GLY A 471 13.14 -2.92 44.17
N SER A 472 13.98 -3.01 45.20
CA SER A 472 15.33 -3.54 45.06
C SER A 472 15.31 -5.06 44.76
N ILE A 473 16.45 -5.67 44.44
CA ILE A 473 16.52 -7.11 44.16
C ILE A 473 16.19 -7.95 45.41
N GLU A 474 16.53 -7.46 46.60
CA GLU A 474 16.21 -8.06 47.90
C GLU A 474 14.70 -8.08 48.13
N ASP A 475 14.06 -7.01 47.69
CA ASP A 475 12.64 -6.82 47.72
C ASP A 475 11.96 -7.87 46.81
N LEU A 476 12.36 -7.96 45.55
CA LEU A 476 11.79 -8.89 44.55
C LEU A 476 12.15 -10.36 44.79
N TRP A 477 13.02 -10.66 45.78
CA TRP A 477 13.56 -11.99 46.00
C TRP A 477 12.51 -13.08 46.24
N ALA A 478 11.35 -12.73 46.80
CA ALA A 478 10.24 -13.66 47.01
C ALA A 478 9.81 -14.41 45.72
N PHE A 479 9.95 -13.75 44.57
CA PHE A 479 9.62 -14.25 43.24
C PHE A 479 10.77 -15.04 42.58
N ASN A 480 11.97 -14.97 43.16
CA ASN A 480 13.18 -15.70 42.76
C ASN A 480 13.40 -16.95 43.63
N THR A 481 12.32 -17.63 44.01
CA THR A 481 12.38 -18.84 44.85
C THR A 481 11.86 -20.06 44.11
N GLU A 482 12.45 -21.22 44.39
CA GLU A 482 12.06 -22.50 43.78
C GLU A 482 10.60 -22.87 44.09
N ILE A 483 10.10 -22.54 45.28
CA ILE A 483 8.72 -22.86 45.68
C ILE A 483 7.67 -22.09 44.85
N VAL A 484 7.94 -20.83 44.51
CA VAL A 484 7.06 -20.02 43.67
C VAL A 484 7.12 -20.52 42.24
N ALA A 485 8.33 -20.73 41.69
CA ALA A 485 8.53 -21.32 40.37
C ALA A 485 7.78 -22.65 40.22
N ASN A 486 7.92 -23.55 41.20
CA ASN A 486 7.24 -24.84 41.20
C ASN A 486 5.72 -24.74 41.24
N THR A 487 5.19 -23.76 41.97
CA THR A 487 3.74 -23.58 42.08
C THR A 487 3.15 -22.97 40.82
N VAL A 488 3.84 -22.00 40.20
CA VAL A 488 3.43 -21.41 38.91
C VAL A 488 3.44 -22.47 37.81
N PHE A 489 4.51 -23.27 37.73
CA PHE A 489 4.64 -24.33 36.73
C PHE A 489 3.49 -25.34 36.78
N HIS A 490 3.09 -25.76 37.99
CA HIS A 490 2.02 -26.74 38.21
C HIS A 490 0.61 -26.15 38.29
N SER A 491 0.45 -24.83 38.12
CA SER A 491 -0.88 -24.21 38.08
C SER A 491 -1.69 -24.79 36.91
N ALA A 492 -2.96 -25.13 37.14
CA ALA A 492 -3.91 -25.53 36.11
C ALA A 492 -4.54 -24.31 35.40
N ILE A 493 -4.56 -23.18 36.09
CA ILE A 493 -5.07 -21.89 35.60
C ILE A 493 -3.89 -21.09 35.03
N PRO A 494 -4.03 -20.42 33.86
CA PRO A 494 -2.99 -19.57 33.30
C PRO A 494 -2.51 -18.50 34.28
N VAL A 495 -1.20 -18.37 34.46
CA VAL A 495 -0.59 -17.40 35.38
C VAL A 495 0.12 -16.29 34.61
N VAL A 496 -0.20 -15.04 34.95
CA VAL A 496 0.47 -13.83 34.48
C VAL A 496 1.37 -13.28 35.57
N SER A 497 2.67 -13.14 35.28
CA SER A 497 3.63 -12.51 36.18
C SER A 497 3.83 -11.05 35.83
N ALA A 498 3.66 -10.17 36.81
CA ALA A 498 3.74 -8.72 36.69
C ALA A 498 4.60 -8.12 37.81
N VAL A 499 5.83 -8.62 37.93
CA VAL A 499 6.74 -8.36 39.07
C VAL A 499 7.92 -7.49 38.67
N GLY A 500 8.52 -7.74 37.51
CA GLY A 500 9.73 -7.05 37.03
C GLY A 500 9.42 -5.87 36.09
N HIS A 501 10.38 -4.94 35.99
CA HIS A 501 10.42 -3.92 34.92
C HIS A 501 11.16 -4.47 33.70
N GLU A 502 11.23 -3.74 32.59
CA GLU A 502 11.85 -4.21 31.33
C GLU A 502 13.29 -4.73 31.45
N VAL A 503 14.03 -4.33 32.49
CA VAL A 503 15.45 -4.67 32.69
C VAL A 503 15.73 -5.74 33.75
N ASP A 504 14.79 -6.05 34.66
CA ASP A 504 15.01 -6.99 35.78
C ASP A 504 13.97 -8.12 35.74
N PHE A 505 14.35 -9.28 35.20
CA PHE A 505 13.48 -10.45 35.12
C PHE A 505 13.56 -11.29 36.39
N SER A 506 12.41 -11.67 36.94
CA SER A 506 12.32 -12.64 38.02
C SER A 506 12.18 -14.07 37.50
N ILE A 507 12.55 -15.07 38.30
CA ILE A 507 12.34 -16.49 37.94
C ILE A 507 10.86 -16.77 37.66
N SER A 508 9.94 -16.19 38.44
CA SER A 508 8.50 -16.36 38.19
C SER A 508 8.07 -15.79 36.83
N ASP A 509 8.73 -14.76 36.30
CA ASP A 509 8.46 -14.23 34.96
C ASP A 509 8.79 -15.24 33.84
N TYR A 510 9.84 -16.04 34.03
CA TYR A 510 10.23 -17.08 33.06
C TYR A 510 9.31 -18.30 33.10
N VAL A 511 8.80 -18.65 34.28
CA VAL A 511 7.93 -19.83 34.48
C VAL A 511 6.47 -19.54 34.16
N ALA A 512 6.03 -18.28 34.32
CA ALA A 512 4.66 -17.88 34.03
C ALA A 512 4.26 -18.15 32.58
N ASP A 513 2.96 -18.33 32.36
CA ASP A 513 2.42 -18.54 31.02
C ASP A 513 2.56 -17.26 30.19
N ILE A 514 2.37 -16.09 30.82
CA ILE A 514 2.63 -14.78 30.22
C ILE A 514 3.36 -13.87 31.21
N ARG A 515 4.36 -13.15 30.71
CA ARG A 515 5.01 -12.05 31.42
C ARG A 515 4.39 -10.72 31.01
N ALA A 516 4.05 -9.89 31.99
CA ALA A 516 3.70 -8.49 31.82
C ALA A 516 4.80 -7.61 32.43
N GLY A 517 5.30 -6.62 31.67
CA GLY A 517 6.37 -5.74 32.14
C GLY A 517 5.95 -4.76 33.25
N THR A 518 4.66 -4.64 33.54
CA THR A 518 4.10 -3.91 34.68
C THR A 518 2.74 -4.50 35.07
N PRO A 519 2.26 -4.26 36.31
CA PRO A 519 0.89 -4.60 36.69
C PRO A 519 -0.17 -3.98 35.77
N SER A 520 0.07 -2.76 35.28
CA SER A 520 -0.80 -2.10 34.31
C SER A 520 -0.90 -2.87 32.99
N ILE A 521 0.25 -3.32 32.47
CA ILE A 521 0.28 -4.17 31.25
C ILE A 521 -0.45 -5.50 31.50
N ALA A 522 -0.31 -6.09 32.69
CA ALA A 522 -1.03 -7.32 33.02
C ALA A 522 -2.55 -7.12 32.96
N ALA A 523 -3.04 -5.99 33.49
CA ALA A 523 -4.44 -5.63 33.40
C ALA A 523 -4.88 -5.39 31.95
N GLU A 524 -4.05 -4.75 31.11
CA GLU A 524 -4.36 -4.54 29.69
C GLU A 524 -4.41 -5.83 28.87
N LEU A 525 -3.53 -6.79 29.16
CA LEU A 525 -3.49 -8.09 28.49
C LEU A 525 -4.73 -8.94 28.80
N LEU A 526 -5.26 -8.82 30.03
CA LEU A 526 -6.44 -9.56 30.47
C LEU A 526 -7.75 -8.84 30.15
N ALA A 527 -7.75 -7.50 30.10
CA ALA A 527 -8.95 -6.70 29.87
C ALA A 527 -9.26 -6.53 28.37
N PHE A 528 -10.28 -7.26 27.90
CA PHE A 528 -10.89 -6.98 26.60
C PHE A 528 -11.61 -5.62 26.61
N ASN A 529 -11.65 -4.93 25.46
CA ASN A 529 -12.34 -3.65 25.33
C ASN A 529 -13.84 -3.87 25.11
N SER A 530 -14.64 -3.69 26.15
CA SER A 530 -16.10 -3.91 26.08
C SER A 530 -16.79 -2.95 25.12
N THR A 531 -16.27 -1.74 24.95
CA THR A 531 -16.84 -0.72 24.06
C THR A 531 -16.63 -1.08 22.60
N GLU A 532 -15.41 -1.48 22.25
CA GLU A 532 -15.04 -1.95 20.92
C GLU A 532 -15.80 -3.23 20.55
N LEU A 533 -15.90 -4.19 21.47
CA LEU A 533 -16.70 -5.40 21.26
C LEU A 533 -18.18 -5.08 21.00
N LYS A 534 -18.75 -4.11 21.73
CA LYS A 534 -20.12 -3.64 21.53
C LYS A 534 -20.28 -2.96 20.16
N GLN A 535 -19.33 -2.11 19.76
CA GLN A 535 -19.35 -1.43 18.47
C GLN A 535 -19.24 -2.44 17.32
N ASP A 536 -18.34 -3.40 17.40
CA ASP A 536 -18.19 -4.49 16.43
C ASP A 536 -19.47 -5.31 16.31
N LEU A 537 -20.11 -5.64 17.43
CA LEU A 537 -21.36 -6.40 17.42
C LEU A 537 -22.49 -5.60 16.78
N LEU A 538 -22.60 -4.30 17.07
CA LEU A 538 -23.57 -3.41 16.44
C LEU A 538 -23.32 -3.26 14.93
N ALA A 539 -22.07 -3.11 14.51
CA ALA A 539 -21.69 -3.03 13.10
C ALA A 539 -22.05 -4.32 12.35
N ARG A 540 -21.80 -5.49 12.96
CA ARG A 540 -22.20 -6.80 12.38
C ARG A 540 -23.71 -6.94 12.26
N VAL A 541 -24.47 -6.51 13.28
CA VAL A 541 -25.94 -6.50 13.23
C VAL A 541 -26.44 -5.59 12.10
N GLN A 542 -25.86 -4.39 11.97
CA GLN A 542 -26.22 -3.44 10.90
C GLN A 542 -25.88 -3.99 9.51
N PHE A 543 -24.72 -4.63 9.36
CA PHE A 543 -24.32 -5.30 8.12
C PHE A 543 -25.32 -6.39 7.72
N ILE A 544 -25.70 -7.27 8.65
CA ILE A 544 -26.68 -8.33 8.41
C ILE A 544 -28.03 -7.74 7.99
N LYS A 545 -28.47 -6.66 8.63
CA LYS A 545 -29.71 -5.97 8.28
C LYS A 545 -29.67 -5.45 6.84
N ILE A 546 -28.64 -4.71 6.46
CA ILE A 546 -28.48 -4.14 5.11
C ILE A 546 -28.37 -5.25 4.06
N ALA A 547 -27.58 -6.29 4.32
CA ALA A 547 -27.44 -7.42 3.42
C ALA A 547 -28.78 -8.15 3.18
N THR A 548 -29.59 -8.30 4.23
CA THR A 548 -30.92 -8.89 4.15
C THR A 548 -31.88 -8.01 3.36
N GLU A 549 -31.90 -6.70 3.62
CA GLU A 549 -32.72 -5.73 2.89
C GLU A 549 -32.38 -5.71 1.39
N ASN A 550 -31.08 -5.69 1.05
CA ASN A 550 -30.62 -5.77 -0.34
C ASN A 550 -31.01 -7.08 -1.00
N ARG A 551 -30.92 -8.21 -0.29
CA ARG A 551 -31.36 -9.52 -0.80
C ARG A 551 -32.86 -9.51 -1.11
N ILE A 552 -33.68 -8.96 -0.22
CA ILE A 552 -35.12 -8.83 -0.40
C ILE A 552 -35.43 -7.95 -1.62
N ASN A 553 -34.76 -6.80 -1.75
CA ASN A 553 -34.98 -5.88 -2.87
C ASN A 553 -34.58 -6.50 -4.21
N ASN A 554 -33.45 -7.21 -4.28
CA ASN A 554 -33.03 -7.92 -5.48
C ASN A 554 -34.04 -9.01 -5.89
N VAL A 555 -34.60 -9.75 -4.93
CA VAL A 555 -35.64 -10.75 -5.22
C VAL A 555 -36.93 -10.08 -5.71
N LYS A 556 -37.36 -8.97 -5.08
CA LYS A 556 -38.52 -8.20 -5.55
C LYS A 556 -38.32 -7.71 -6.99
N GLN A 557 -37.14 -7.19 -7.29
CA GLN A 557 -36.83 -6.71 -8.64
C GLN A 557 -36.81 -7.85 -9.65
N TYR A 558 -36.19 -8.99 -9.31
CA TYR A 558 -36.21 -10.18 -10.16
C TYR A 558 -37.64 -10.68 -10.47
N VAL A 559 -38.52 -10.70 -9.46
CA VAL A 559 -39.93 -11.05 -9.66
C VAL A 559 -40.62 -10.03 -10.57
N ASN A 560 -40.36 -8.74 -10.38
CA ASN A 560 -40.93 -7.68 -11.22
C ASN A 560 -40.44 -7.79 -12.68
N ASP A 561 -39.16 -8.12 -12.89
CA ASP A 561 -38.57 -8.31 -14.21
C ASP A 561 -39.20 -9.51 -14.94
N ILE A 562 -39.49 -10.61 -14.22
CA ILE A 562 -40.25 -11.74 -14.75
C ILE A 562 -41.66 -11.31 -15.15
N PHE A 563 -42.33 -10.51 -14.32
CA PHE A 563 -43.69 -10.01 -14.59
C PHE A 563 -43.73 -9.07 -15.81
N MET A 564 -42.68 -8.27 -15.99
CA MET A 564 -42.50 -7.35 -17.12
C MET A 564 -41.96 -8.03 -18.38
N ALA A 565 -41.46 -9.27 -18.27
CA ALA A 565 -40.97 -10.02 -19.41
C ALA A 565 -42.05 -10.18 -20.49
N ARG A 566 -41.66 -9.93 -21.75
CA ARG A 566 -42.53 -9.95 -22.95
C ARG A 566 -43.41 -11.19 -23.09
N ALA A 567 -42.98 -12.32 -22.53
CA ALA A 567 -43.71 -13.58 -22.54
C ALA A 567 -45.06 -13.52 -21.80
N PHE A 568 -45.18 -12.65 -20.77
CA PHE A 568 -46.41 -12.50 -19.98
C PHE A 568 -47.17 -11.20 -20.26
N SER A 569 -46.52 -10.18 -20.85
CA SER A 569 -47.15 -8.87 -21.09
C SER A 569 -47.91 -8.74 -22.42
N THR A 570 -47.71 -9.64 -23.40
CA THR A 570 -48.46 -9.56 -24.69
C THR A 570 -48.95 -10.90 -25.29
N PRO A 571 -49.69 -11.75 -24.55
CA PRO A 571 -50.39 -12.89 -25.15
C PRO A 571 -51.36 -12.44 -26.26
N SER A 572 -52.10 -11.34 -26.01
CA SER A 572 -53.10 -10.80 -26.93
C SER A 572 -52.50 -10.43 -28.28
N ARG A 573 -51.32 -9.80 -28.33
CA ARG A 573 -50.68 -9.42 -29.59
C ARG A 573 -50.31 -10.62 -30.46
N LYS A 574 -49.93 -11.74 -29.85
CA LYS A 574 -49.64 -12.99 -30.58
C LYS A 574 -50.92 -13.65 -31.08
N ILE A 575 -52.00 -13.58 -30.30
CA ILE A 575 -53.34 -14.04 -30.71
C ILE A 575 -53.88 -13.17 -31.85
N ASP A 576 -53.76 -11.84 -31.77
CA ASP A 576 -54.21 -10.90 -32.81
C ASP A 576 -53.50 -11.13 -34.14
N LEU A 577 -52.18 -11.40 -34.10
CA LEU A 577 -51.39 -11.75 -35.29
C LEU A 577 -51.86 -13.08 -35.91
N LEU A 578 -52.22 -14.07 -35.09
CA LEU A 578 -52.75 -15.35 -35.58
C LEU A 578 -54.16 -15.18 -36.17
N LEU A 579 -55.01 -14.37 -35.56
CA LEU A 579 -56.35 -14.03 -36.06
C LEU A 579 -56.27 -13.28 -37.40
N GLN A 580 -55.38 -12.29 -37.52
CA GLN A 580 -55.13 -11.60 -38.80
C GLN A 580 -54.65 -12.55 -39.88
N LYS A 581 -53.72 -13.46 -39.55
CA LYS A 581 -53.23 -14.47 -40.50
C LYS A 581 -54.34 -15.43 -40.94
N HIS A 582 -55.22 -15.83 -40.02
CA HIS A 582 -56.37 -16.66 -40.33
C HIS A 582 -57.35 -15.94 -41.28
N SER A 583 -57.71 -14.68 -40.99
CA SER A 583 -58.61 -13.89 -41.85
C SER A 583 -58.03 -13.69 -43.26
N PHE A 584 -56.74 -13.38 -43.37
CA PHE A 584 -56.07 -13.25 -44.66
C PHE A 584 -56.12 -14.54 -45.50
N ILE A 585 -55.90 -15.69 -44.86
CA ILE A 585 -55.98 -16.99 -45.54
C ILE A 585 -57.42 -17.29 -45.98
N ALA A 586 -58.41 -17.01 -45.12
CA ALA A 586 -59.82 -17.23 -45.44
C ALA A 586 -60.28 -16.39 -46.65
N GLU A 587 -59.90 -15.11 -46.70
CA GLU A 587 -60.21 -14.21 -47.82
C GLU A 587 -59.55 -14.71 -49.11
N LYS A 588 -58.28 -15.14 -49.03
CA LYS A 588 -57.56 -15.69 -50.19
C LYS A 588 -58.23 -16.96 -50.73
N ILE A 589 -58.70 -17.85 -49.85
CA ILE A 589 -59.45 -19.05 -50.25
C ILE A 589 -60.76 -18.65 -50.95
N TYR A 590 -61.49 -17.69 -50.40
CA TYR A 590 -62.76 -17.22 -50.97
C TYR A 590 -62.58 -16.65 -52.39
N VAL A 591 -61.59 -15.77 -52.58
CA VAL A 591 -61.30 -15.16 -53.89
C VAL A 591 -60.88 -16.22 -54.92
N LEU A 592 -59.95 -17.11 -54.55
CA LEU A 592 -59.48 -18.16 -55.47
C LEU A 592 -60.59 -19.14 -55.86
N THR A 593 -61.46 -19.49 -54.92
CA THR A 593 -62.59 -20.40 -55.17
C THR A 593 -63.61 -19.76 -56.08
N THR A 594 -63.99 -18.51 -55.81
CA THR A 594 -64.94 -17.75 -56.63
C THR A 594 -64.43 -17.57 -58.05
N ASN A 595 -63.15 -17.24 -58.22
CA ASN A 595 -62.53 -17.10 -59.55
C ASN A 595 -62.54 -18.41 -60.34
N LYS A 596 -62.25 -19.55 -59.68
CA LYS A 596 -62.33 -20.87 -60.33
C LYS A 596 -63.75 -21.24 -60.75
N ILE A 597 -64.73 -20.99 -59.89
CA ILE A 597 -66.15 -21.26 -60.19
C ILE A 597 -66.60 -20.43 -61.40
N SER A 598 -66.29 -19.14 -61.39
CA SER A 598 -66.61 -18.23 -62.51
C SER A 598 -65.95 -18.68 -63.82
N HIS A 599 -64.68 -19.09 -63.78
CA HIS A 599 -63.97 -19.61 -64.95
C HIS A 599 -64.67 -20.82 -65.55
N TYR A 600 -65.02 -21.82 -64.73
CA TYR A 600 -65.73 -23.01 -65.21
C TYR A 600 -67.14 -22.69 -65.75
N HIS A 601 -67.85 -21.74 -65.13
CA HIS A 601 -69.14 -21.27 -65.66
C HIS A 601 -68.98 -20.63 -67.05
N SER A 602 -67.97 -19.79 -67.24
CA SER A 602 -67.68 -19.18 -68.54
C SER A 602 -67.32 -20.23 -69.59
N SER A 603 -66.44 -21.19 -69.27
CA SER A 603 -66.08 -22.28 -70.18
C SER A 603 -67.28 -23.15 -70.55
N PHE A 604 -68.14 -23.47 -69.59
CA PHE A 604 -69.37 -24.24 -69.83
C PHE A 604 -70.34 -23.48 -70.74
N SER A 605 -70.51 -22.17 -70.52
CA SER A 605 -71.33 -21.32 -71.39
C SER A 605 -70.79 -21.29 -72.83
N GLU A 606 -69.47 -21.24 -73.00
CA GLU A 606 -68.85 -21.26 -74.34
C GLU A 606 -69.05 -22.61 -75.05
N LEU A 607 -68.93 -23.73 -74.33
CA LEU A 607 -69.24 -25.06 -74.84
C LEU A 607 -70.70 -25.17 -75.33
N ILE A 608 -71.66 -24.64 -74.56
CA ILE A 608 -73.07 -24.59 -74.96
C ILE A 608 -73.24 -23.79 -76.26
N LYS A 609 -72.58 -22.62 -76.38
CA LYS A 609 -72.63 -21.81 -77.60
C LYS A 609 -72.08 -22.57 -78.82
N ARG A 610 -70.98 -23.31 -78.67
CA ARG A 610 -70.40 -24.12 -79.76
C ARG A 610 -71.33 -25.26 -80.19
N ILE A 611 -71.96 -25.95 -79.24
CA ILE A 611 -72.95 -27.00 -79.53
C ILE A 611 -74.12 -26.43 -80.32
N ASN A 612 -74.64 -25.27 -79.91
CA ASN A 612 -75.76 -24.63 -80.59
C ASN A 612 -75.40 -24.18 -82.02
N LEU A 613 -74.16 -23.72 -82.26
CA LEU A 613 -73.70 -23.33 -83.61
C LEU A 613 -73.59 -24.52 -84.58
N LEU A 614 -73.28 -25.71 -84.08
CA LEU A 614 -73.11 -26.93 -84.87
C LEU A 614 -74.43 -27.73 -85.03
N SER A 615 -75.51 -27.31 -84.36
CA SER A 615 -76.81 -27.96 -84.46
C SER A 615 -77.45 -27.69 -85.82
N PHE A 616 -77.82 -28.75 -86.55
CA PHE A 616 -78.52 -28.66 -87.83
C PHE A 616 -79.86 -27.89 -87.71
N GLN A 617 -80.50 -27.98 -86.54
CA GLN A 617 -81.73 -27.25 -86.22
C GLN A 617 -81.51 -25.73 -86.26
N SER A 618 -80.34 -25.26 -85.81
CA SER A 618 -79.97 -23.84 -85.84
C SER A 618 -79.72 -23.33 -87.27
N THR A 619 -79.31 -24.22 -88.18
CA THR A 619 -79.11 -23.91 -89.59
C THR A 619 -80.46 -23.80 -90.31
N LEU A 620 -81.39 -24.71 -90.01
CA LEU A 620 -82.77 -24.62 -90.53
C LEU A 620 -83.47 -23.34 -90.03
N ALA A 621 -83.31 -22.98 -88.76
CA ALA A 621 -83.89 -21.76 -88.18
C ALA A 621 -83.35 -20.45 -88.79
N ARG A 622 -82.19 -20.48 -89.46
CA ARG A 622 -81.63 -19.32 -90.19
C ARG A 622 -82.21 -19.13 -91.59
N GLY A 623 -83.22 -19.92 -91.98
CA GLY A 623 -83.91 -19.80 -93.28
C GLY A 623 -83.35 -20.71 -94.38
N PHE A 624 -82.44 -21.63 -94.05
CA PHE A 624 -82.01 -22.68 -94.98
C PHE A 624 -82.97 -23.86 -94.92
N ALA A 625 -83.12 -24.57 -96.03
CA ALA A 625 -83.91 -25.79 -96.10
C ALA A 625 -83.02 -26.99 -96.44
N LEU A 626 -83.30 -28.14 -95.82
CA LEU A 626 -82.64 -29.39 -96.12
C LEU A 626 -83.41 -30.12 -97.22
N VAL A 627 -82.80 -30.26 -98.39
CA VAL A 627 -83.39 -30.99 -99.52
C VAL A 627 -82.97 -32.46 -99.45
N SER A 628 -83.94 -33.35 -99.60
CA SER A 628 -83.75 -34.80 -99.55
C SER A 628 -84.40 -35.46 -100.77
N HIS A 629 -83.76 -36.45 -101.37
CA HIS A 629 -84.32 -37.27 -102.44
C HIS A 629 -84.16 -38.75 -102.05
N LYS A 630 -85.25 -39.53 -102.06
CA LYS A 630 -85.27 -40.94 -101.64
C LYS A 630 -84.58 -41.16 -100.27
N GLU A 631 -84.97 -40.34 -99.29
CA GLU A 631 -84.44 -40.35 -97.90
C GLU A 631 -82.94 -40.06 -97.73
N LYS A 632 -82.26 -39.57 -98.78
CA LYS A 632 -80.86 -39.10 -98.70
C LYS A 632 -80.78 -37.59 -98.89
N ASN A 633 -79.94 -36.94 -98.09
CA ASN A 633 -79.69 -35.51 -98.22
C ASN A 633 -79.03 -35.19 -99.56
N VAL A 634 -79.62 -34.22 -100.26
CA VAL A 634 -79.12 -33.70 -101.53
C VAL A 634 -78.20 -32.52 -101.20
N SER A 635 -76.91 -32.66 -101.51
CA SER A 635 -75.89 -31.63 -101.27
C SER A 635 -75.40 -30.98 -102.57
N LYS A 636 -75.73 -31.56 -103.73
CA LYS A 636 -75.32 -31.09 -105.06
C LYS A 636 -76.48 -31.23 -106.05
N SER A 637 -76.68 -30.23 -106.91
CA SER A 637 -77.77 -30.22 -107.90
C SER A 637 -77.75 -31.40 -108.87
N LYS A 638 -76.59 -31.99 -109.18
CA LYS A 638 -76.47 -33.17 -110.06
C LYS A 638 -77.10 -34.45 -109.48
N GLN A 639 -77.53 -34.45 -108.22
CA GLN A 639 -78.13 -35.61 -107.56
C GLN A 639 -79.65 -35.72 -107.76
N ILE A 640 -80.24 -34.75 -108.45
CA ILE A 640 -81.65 -34.66 -108.77
C ILE A 640 -81.78 -34.42 -110.28
N SER A 641 -82.77 -35.06 -110.91
CA SER A 641 -83.09 -34.89 -112.33
C SER A 641 -84.49 -34.29 -112.49
N SER A 642 -84.76 -33.66 -113.64
CA SER A 642 -86.11 -33.20 -113.99
C SER A 642 -87.08 -34.39 -113.94
N GLY A 643 -88.21 -34.20 -113.26
CA GLY A 643 -89.21 -35.20 -112.91
C GLY A 643 -89.07 -35.83 -111.51
N ASP A 644 -87.94 -35.66 -110.80
CA ASP A 644 -87.76 -36.26 -109.47
C ASP A 644 -88.60 -35.55 -108.40
N THR A 645 -89.16 -36.33 -107.48
CA THR A 645 -89.86 -35.79 -106.30
C THR A 645 -88.90 -35.65 -105.12
N ILE A 646 -88.71 -34.43 -104.64
CA ILE A 646 -87.82 -34.07 -103.53
C ILE A 646 -88.63 -33.66 -102.29
N LEU A 647 -88.05 -33.89 -101.11
CA LEU A 647 -88.57 -33.43 -99.83
C LEU A 647 -87.72 -32.29 -99.30
N ILE A 648 -88.32 -31.13 -99.08
CA ILE A 648 -87.67 -29.93 -98.58
C ILE A 648 -88.10 -29.74 -97.12
N GLN A 649 -87.14 -29.83 -96.20
CA GLN A 649 -87.38 -29.64 -94.77
C GLN A 649 -86.94 -28.24 -94.33
N PHE A 650 -87.86 -27.50 -93.71
CA PHE A 650 -87.66 -26.21 -93.08
C PHE A 650 -87.55 -26.37 -91.55
N SER A 651 -87.36 -25.26 -90.84
CA SER A 651 -87.30 -25.25 -89.36
C SER A 651 -88.61 -25.69 -88.69
N ASP A 652 -89.74 -25.50 -89.38
CA ASP A 652 -91.09 -25.66 -88.87
C ASP A 652 -91.90 -26.78 -89.55
N GLY A 653 -91.39 -27.37 -90.63
CA GLY A 653 -92.12 -28.43 -91.34
C GLY A 653 -91.38 -29.02 -92.54
N LYS A 654 -92.04 -29.94 -93.25
CA LYS A 654 -91.53 -30.56 -94.48
C LYS A 654 -92.55 -30.39 -95.60
N ILE A 655 -92.08 -30.07 -96.80
CA ILE A 655 -92.88 -29.91 -98.01
C ILE A 655 -92.30 -30.80 -99.10
N GLN A 656 -93.16 -31.40 -99.92
CA GLN A 656 -92.76 -32.21 -101.06
C GLN A 656 -92.89 -31.38 -102.34
N ALA A 657 -91.86 -31.40 -103.19
CA ALA A 657 -91.79 -30.66 -104.44
C ALA A 657 -91.32 -31.57 -105.58
N ILE A 658 -91.69 -31.26 -106.81
CA ILE A 658 -91.23 -31.96 -108.01
C ILE A 658 -90.26 -31.04 -108.74
N VAL A 659 -89.11 -31.58 -109.15
CA VAL A 659 -88.08 -30.84 -109.89
C VAL A 659 -88.53 -30.76 -111.35
N GLU A 660 -88.82 -29.57 -111.85
CA GLU A 660 -89.14 -29.34 -113.28
C GLU A 660 -87.88 -29.21 -114.15
#